data_AF-A0A3M0Z616-F1
#
_entry.id   AF-A0A3M0Z616-F1
#
_cell.length_a   1.000
_cell.length_b   1.000
_cell.length_c   1.000
_cell.angle_alpha   90.00
_cell.angle_beta   90.00
_cell.angle_gamma   90.00
#
_symmetry.space_group_name_H-M   'P 1'
#
loop_
_entity.id
_entity.type
_entity.pdbx_description
1 polymer ?
#
loop_
_entity_poly.entity_id
_entity_poly.type
_entity_poly.pdbx_seq_one_letter_code
_entity_poly.pdbx_strand_id
1 'polypeptide(L)'
;MIPDKYLIKNTVKYVTSVIVGGTSKLGLEIIDSLLEQGGYVIVVDVYSSENITKLDQFGKDALISFVDYANITYLEEEIRRLDYVFYLAHESRDVGAQVSSQQFLSFSNYLDTTLSLAVRFDAKFILTTSVRAHQMNISLSPQEANFSLVSESQLHSVYTEREIQRYAESLTIEYYTKKKLDARIVRLGEIIGDGIDFLSNTPFVEMILSVVKDNVIVLKKDGLETEFLVHILDASYGIIKALFSQSTAGKIYTIAYEHAYTHLSLAYKIQDVNPDLKEIIFTQEKDNLPSLKLYKPAPNLSTIGWLARVPIERAIKQSLAAAKIFLLETEKTFNEPTSDENKKKSNPKLQKFFALVKKSEEVENFSDDHQNTITELIKQRKKQEELKKAELSLASERIKKAKKIKNYTAAEKFQHFLWDISLSIASKLKFLKNKSPAQIIFITAATITFLFFYVFLIGPMIAITRNVVMLETSVSRVFEEVNSNNLREASFELDVIEALVKELLNLVDYLSWFFDLVGLKNQKIQVVNTLSWSELYLQIARKIIIQFISFQNLLELQEDNLILTSGSDSFLKVTSAGNNLTNKIDELEALNTDLEDSKKLLESVLRELSKLDFTVPIVGDYLYQKYLSLQKITKEHLKFLDTRFVTDLLSSGTEKNFAILIVDNTRPKPRIGDLAGLVLLTVKSGSITSIISKPYEEINFDLSTLQDETVKTVNLTRFTQKAKSQITFADLMSDITPNFQTTVGDILESTFGKKIDSIVIMSLTSLLSISKDLNSKVSISGIEVNALSDIVALQDTNRSLVSRNKAIMEFASRLLEYLHFEALRKDLDGVRSFVSSLESDNVELINFKYRDILTEKVYEYVDFAKFNNFLSIYLNTEDPLLSASDRVPQLSLSVSSSFDTNLKESTSILIRLPNLGLSSELSICYPASILNADFQVLDVPASRVVVNSYDDIKCTVLKILNELVVNLKFQKQNFLVSQGPINFSYLINKSPGLLQNLDIDIQFDDSFKVLLNGETLFGNKFIRTYEMLSDNLFNLNVSKN
;
A
#
# COMPACT_ATOMS: atom_id res chain seq x y z
N MET A 1 -53.14 4.19 24.26
CA MET A 1 -53.33 5.47 24.98
C MET A 1 -52.18 5.56 25.97
N ILE A 2 -51.34 6.59 25.87
CA ILE A 2 -50.23 6.83 26.79
C ILE A 2 -50.82 7.13 28.19
N PRO A 3 -50.30 6.55 29.29
CA PRO A 3 -50.80 6.83 30.63
C PRO A 3 -50.74 8.33 30.98
N ASP A 4 -51.77 8.88 31.63
CA ASP A 4 -51.88 10.31 31.99
C ASP A 4 -50.66 10.87 32.74
N LYS A 5 -49.94 10.01 33.47
CA LYS A 5 -48.74 10.41 34.21
C LYS A 5 -47.59 10.88 33.30
N TYR A 6 -47.52 10.36 32.06
CA TYR A 6 -46.45 10.64 31.08
C TYR A 6 -46.82 11.72 30.05
N LEU A 7 -48.02 12.32 30.15
CA LEU A 7 -48.37 13.49 29.34
C LEU A 7 -47.47 14.68 29.68
N ILE A 8 -47.23 15.56 28.70
CA ILE A 8 -46.36 16.73 28.88
C ILE A 8 -46.98 17.70 29.90
N LYS A 9 -46.19 18.08 30.91
CA LYS A 9 -46.59 18.97 32.00
C LYS A 9 -45.69 20.21 32.02
N ASN A 10 -46.30 21.38 31.92
CA ASN A 10 -45.73 22.74 32.06
C ASN A 10 -44.18 22.85 32.06
N THR A 11 -43.58 22.79 30.86
CA THR A 11 -42.14 22.86 30.56
C THR A 11 -41.44 24.16 30.97
N VAL A 12 -42.18 25.20 31.38
CA VAL A 12 -41.62 26.53 31.67
C VAL A 12 -40.75 26.55 32.95
N LYS A 13 -41.07 25.70 33.93
CA LYS A 13 -40.49 25.78 35.29
C LYS A 13 -39.10 25.15 35.40
N TYR A 14 -38.80 24.14 34.58
CA TYR A 14 -37.61 23.30 34.70
C TYR A 14 -36.78 23.32 33.42
N VAL A 15 -35.48 23.02 33.55
CA VAL A 15 -34.61 22.80 32.40
C VAL A 15 -35.10 21.55 31.68
N THR A 16 -35.43 21.66 30.40
CA THR A 16 -36.13 20.61 29.65
C THR A 16 -35.19 19.95 28.65
N SER A 17 -35.08 18.62 28.74
CA SER A 17 -34.26 17.78 27.86
C SER A 17 -35.15 16.83 27.06
N VAL A 18 -34.93 16.73 25.76
CA VAL A 18 -35.55 15.69 24.90
C VAL A 18 -34.53 14.59 24.64
N ILE A 19 -34.93 13.34 24.82
CA ILE A 19 -34.09 12.17 24.53
C ILE A 19 -34.82 11.30 23.51
N VAL A 20 -34.30 11.29 22.29
CA VAL A 20 -34.79 10.44 21.19
C VAL A 20 -34.08 9.09 21.25
N GLY A 21 -34.86 8.00 21.30
CA GLY A 21 -34.37 6.64 21.59
C GLY A 21 -34.09 6.41 23.08
N GLY A 22 -34.80 7.11 23.96
CA GLY A 22 -34.51 7.13 25.40
C GLY A 22 -34.87 5.86 26.18
N THR A 23 -35.57 4.89 25.59
CA THR A 23 -35.92 3.62 26.27
C THR A 23 -34.84 2.53 26.14
N SER A 24 -33.74 2.87 25.47
CA SER A 24 -32.46 2.15 25.49
C SER A 24 -31.85 2.11 26.89
N LYS A 25 -31.03 1.10 27.21
CA LYS A 25 -30.33 1.03 28.50
C LYS A 25 -29.48 2.28 28.75
N LEU A 26 -28.74 2.74 27.73
CA LEU A 26 -27.95 3.98 27.81
C LEU A 26 -28.86 5.21 28.00
N GLY A 27 -30.01 5.25 27.32
CA GLY A 27 -31.00 6.29 27.49
C GLY A 27 -31.52 6.37 28.92
N LEU A 28 -31.84 5.23 29.54
CA LEU A 28 -32.28 5.16 30.94
C LEU A 28 -31.21 5.69 31.91
N GLU A 29 -29.93 5.39 31.70
CA GLU A 29 -28.82 5.93 32.50
C GLU A 29 -28.67 7.46 32.37
N ILE A 30 -28.88 7.98 31.16
CA ILE A 30 -28.88 9.44 30.91
C ILE A 30 -30.10 10.09 31.54
N ILE A 31 -31.28 9.46 31.45
CA ILE A 31 -32.51 9.93 32.10
C ILE A 31 -32.29 10.04 33.60
N ASP A 32 -31.75 8.99 34.24
CA ASP A 32 -31.47 8.97 35.68
C ASP A 32 -30.58 10.15 36.08
N SER A 33 -29.44 10.29 35.37
CA SER A 33 -28.49 11.38 35.59
C SER A 33 -29.12 12.78 35.43
N LEU A 34 -30.02 12.98 34.46
CA LEU A 34 -30.68 14.27 34.24
C LEU A 34 -31.78 14.56 35.26
N LEU A 35 -32.51 13.54 35.69
CA LEU A 35 -33.54 13.65 36.73
C LEU A 35 -32.91 13.95 38.10
N GLU A 36 -31.77 13.31 38.43
CA GLU A 36 -31.01 13.62 39.65
C GLU A 36 -30.56 15.09 39.71
N GLN A 37 -30.26 15.70 38.56
CA GLN A 37 -29.92 17.12 38.45
C GLN A 37 -31.15 18.06 38.48
N GLY A 38 -32.35 17.52 38.68
CA GLY A 38 -33.61 18.28 38.73
C GLY A 38 -34.15 18.72 37.37
N GLY A 39 -33.70 18.08 36.28
CA GLY A 39 -34.19 18.32 34.94
C GLY A 39 -35.57 17.71 34.67
N TYR A 40 -36.26 18.23 33.67
CA TYR A 40 -37.47 17.65 33.11
C TYR A 40 -37.14 16.92 31.80
N VAL A 41 -37.46 15.63 31.71
CA VAL A 41 -37.04 14.78 30.60
C VAL A 41 -38.23 14.32 29.77
N ILE A 42 -38.18 14.58 28.47
CA ILE A 42 -39.16 14.11 27.49
C ILE A 42 -38.51 12.98 26.67
N VAL A 43 -38.99 11.77 26.86
CA VAL A 43 -38.54 10.58 26.15
C VAL A 43 -39.34 10.44 24.86
N VAL A 44 -38.64 10.35 23.73
CA VAL A 44 -39.24 10.09 22.42
C VAL A 44 -38.81 8.70 21.98
N ASP A 45 -39.77 7.78 21.85
CA ASP A 45 -39.50 6.41 21.41
C ASP A 45 -40.73 5.74 20.79
N VAL A 46 -40.55 4.52 20.25
CA VAL A 46 -41.68 3.72 19.76
C VAL A 46 -42.56 3.31 20.93
N TYR A 47 -43.86 3.57 20.83
CA TYR A 47 -44.80 3.17 21.87
C TYR A 47 -44.93 1.64 21.93
N SER A 48 -44.47 1.06 23.05
CA SER A 48 -44.70 -0.35 23.40
C SER A 48 -44.95 -0.46 24.90
N SER A 49 -45.71 -1.48 25.34
CA SER A 49 -45.97 -1.71 26.77
C SER A 49 -44.69 -1.94 27.56
N GLU A 50 -43.71 -2.63 26.96
CA GLU A 50 -42.40 -2.91 27.55
C GLU A 50 -41.55 -1.65 27.71
N ASN A 51 -41.62 -0.73 26.75
CA ASN A 51 -40.89 0.54 26.83
C ASN A 51 -41.44 1.44 27.93
N ILE A 52 -42.77 1.40 28.15
CA ILE A 52 -43.40 2.16 29.23
C ILE A 52 -43.07 1.57 30.61
N THR A 53 -43.03 0.24 30.76
CA THR A 53 -42.68 -0.39 32.05
C THR A 53 -41.24 -0.09 32.47
N LYS A 54 -40.30 0.04 31.52
CA LYS A 54 -38.93 0.49 31.83
C LYS A 54 -38.89 1.88 32.49
N LEU A 55 -39.77 2.79 32.09
CA LEU A 55 -39.83 4.15 32.66
C LEU A 55 -40.47 4.17 34.07
N ASP A 56 -41.20 3.12 34.46
CA ASP A 56 -41.84 3.05 35.78
C ASP A 56 -40.81 3.00 36.92
N GLN A 57 -39.56 2.65 36.64
CA GLN A 57 -38.47 2.58 37.63
C GLN A 57 -38.15 3.93 38.29
N PHE A 58 -38.42 5.05 37.62
CA PHE A 58 -38.12 6.40 38.12
C PHE A 58 -39.18 6.94 39.11
N GLY A 59 -40.25 6.18 39.35
CA GLY A 59 -41.31 6.55 40.29
C GLY A 59 -42.36 7.51 39.73
N LYS A 60 -43.47 7.69 40.46
CA LYS A 60 -44.66 8.42 39.97
C LYS A 60 -44.50 9.94 39.96
N ASP A 61 -43.59 10.48 40.78
CA ASP A 61 -43.36 11.92 40.93
C ASP A 61 -42.19 12.43 40.06
N ALA A 62 -41.56 11.55 39.27
CA ALA A 62 -40.49 11.93 38.37
C ALA A 62 -40.98 12.93 37.31
N LEU A 63 -40.13 13.91 37.03
CA LEU A 63 -40.30 14.90 35.99
C LEU A 63 -39.99 14.28 34.62
N ILE A 64 -40.82 13.31 34.21
CA ILE A 64 -40.64 12.54 32.98
C ILE A 64 -41.94 12.48 32.16
N SER A 65 -41.81 12.62 30.84
CA SER A 65 -42.90 12.46 29.88
C SER A 65 -42.49 11.58 28.71
N PHE A 66 -43.47 10.97 28.05
CA PHE A 66 -43.24 10.05 26.94
C PHE A 66 -44.02 10.51 25.72
N VAL A 67 -43.36 10.52 24.56
CA VAL A 67 -43.94 10.88 23.27
C VAL A 67 -43.57 9.82 22.24
N ASP A 68 -44.56 9.39 21.45
CA ASP A 68 -44.32 8.48 20.34
C ASP A 68 -43.58 9.21 19.20
N TYR A 69 -42.65 8.52 18.52
CA TYR A 69 -42.02 9.01 17.27
C TYR A 69 -43.03 9.58 16.27
N ALA A 70 -44.21 8.96 16.14
CA ALA A 70 -45.26 9.43 15.23
C ALA A 70 -45.77 10.84 15.58
N ASN A 71 -45.62 11.27 16.84
CA ASN A 71 -46.11 12.54 17.35
C ASN A 71 -44.99 13.58 17.56
N ILE A 72 -43.74 13.28 17.16
CA ILE A 72 -42.60 14.18 17.36
C ILE A 72 -42.80 15.55 16.70
N THR A 73 -43.56 15.62 15.61
CA THR A 73 -43.91 16.86 14.91
C THR A 73 -44.80 17.80 15.73
N TYR A 74 -45.59 17.27 16.68
CA TYR A 74 -46.49 18.07 17.51
C TYR A 74 -45.80 18.60 18.78
N LEU A 75 -44.60 18.10 19.12
CA LEU A 75 -43.83 18.54 20.28
C LEU A 75 -43.63 20.06 20.30
N GLU A 76 -43.46 20.65 19.12
CA GLU A 76 -43.23 22.09 18.94
C GLU A 76 -44.38 22.96 19.48
N GLU A 77 -45.60 22.44 19.48
CA GLU A 77 -46.80 23.13 19.99
C GLU A 77 -47.01 22.88 21.49
N GLU A 78 -46.56 21.73 22.00
CA GLU A 78 -46.77 21.29 23.37
C GLU A 78 -45.69 21.78 24.35
N ILE A 79 -44.47 22.06 23.88
CA ILE A 79 -43.36 22.53 24.72
C ILE A 79 -43.17 24.05 24.61
N ARG A 80 -42.85 24.70 25.73
CA ARG A 80 -42.55 26.13 25.82
C ARG A 80 -41.07 26.43 26.03
N ARG A 81 -40.31 25.44 26.47
CA ARG A 81 -38.86 25.50 26.70
C ARG A 81 -38.23 24.16 26.32
N LEU A 82 -37.08 24.22 25.66
CA LEU A 82 -36.24 23.08 25.33
C LEU A 82 -34.78 23.55 25.39
N ASP A 83 -33.98 22.95 26.26
CA ASP A 83 -32.59 23.36 26.48
C ASP A 83 -31.60 22.36 25.83
N TYR A 84 -31.91 21.06 25.91
CA TYR A 84 -31.02 19.99 25.47
C TYR A 84 -31.74 18.93 24.67
N VAL A 85 -31.08 18.42 23.63
CA VAL A 85 -31.58 17.32 22.80
C VAL A 85 -30.50 16.25 22.65
N PHE A 86 -30.81 15.05 23.12
CA PHE A 86 -29.99 13.85 22.96
C PHE A 86 -30.63 12.95 21.91
N TYR A 87 -29.93 12.72 20.79
CA TYR A 87 -30.40 11.84 19.73
C TYR A 87 -29.57 10.55 19.71
N LEU A 88 -30.14 9.46 20.23
CA LEU A 88 -29.44 8.19 20.41
C LEU A 88 -29.57 7.27 19.18
N ALA A 89 -28.71 7.47 18.18
CA ALA A 89 -28.71 6.70 16.92
C ALA A 89 -27.63 5.60 16.83
N HIS A 90 -26.96 5.27 17.94
CA HIS A 90 -25.80 4.38 17.93
C HIS A 90 -26.18 2.88 17.96
N GLU A 91 -27.40 2.54 18.37
CA GLU A 91 -27.89 1.16 18.43
C GLU A 91 -28.07 0.63 17.00
N SER A 92 -27.15 -0.22 16.55
CA SER A 92 -27.32 -1.03 15.34
C SER A 92 -27.33 -2.49 15.74
N ARG A 93 -28.42 -3.20 15.41
CA ARG A 93 -28.65 -4.58 15.87
C ARG A 93 -27.96 -5.60 14.96
N ASP A 94 -27.73 -5.25 13.70
CA ASP A 94 -27.04 -6.14 12.75
C ASP A 94 -26.24 -5.36 11.71
N VAL A 95 -25.02 -5.84 11.47
CA VAL A 95 -24.07 -5.34 10.46
C VAL A 95 -24.65 -5.45 9.04
N GLY A 96 -25.49 -6.46 8.79
CA GLY A 96 -26.15 -6.71 7.51
C GLY A 96 -27.64 -6.37 7.48
N ALA A 97 -28.19 -5.74 8.52
CA ALA A 97 -29.63 -5.44 8.59
C ALA A 97 -30.05 -4.53 7.44
N GLN A 98 -30.92 -5.09 6.63
CA GLN A 98 -31.52 -4.48 5.47
C GLN A 98 -32.70 -3.59 5.88
N VAL A 99 -32.58 -2.29 5.67
CA VAL A 99 -33.60 -1.27 5.96
C VAL A 99 -34.32 -0.87 4.68
N SER A 100 -35.65 -0.89 4.72
CA SER A 100 -36.47 -0.43 3.59
C SER A 100 -36.33 1.08 3.35
N SER A 101 -36.49 1.54 2.11
CA SER A 101 -36.43 2.97 1.78
C SER A 101 -37.48 3.81 2.54
N GLN A 102 -38.65 3.21 2.88
CA GLN A 102 -39.68 3.88 3.67
C GLN A 102 -39.23 4.08 5.13
N GLN A 103 -38.57 3.09 5.73
CA GLN A 103 -38.00 3.22 7.07
C GLN A 103 -36.85 4.24 7.07
N PHE A 104 -35.95 4.18 6.08
CA PHE A 104 -34.88 5.17 5.91
C PHE A 104 -35.43 6.60 5.85
N LEU A 105 -36.47 6.83 5.04
CA LEU A 105 -37.13 8.13 4.93
C LEU A 105 -37.80 8.55 6.25
N SER A 106 -38.42 7.62 6.97
CA SER A 106 -39.06 7.91 8.26
C SER A 106 -38.03 8.35 9.30
N PHE A 107 -36.92 7.61 9.45
CA PHE A 107 -35.81 8.00 10.33
C PHE A 107 -35.18 9.34 9.95
N SER A 108 -35.04 9.58 8.64
CA SER A 108 -34.54 10.86 8.12
C SER A 108 -35.46 12.03 8.51
N ASN A 109 -36.77 11.85 8.36
CA ASN A 109 -37.77 12.85 8.73
C ASN A 109 -37.81 13.11 10.25
N TYR A 110 -37.67 12.08 11.08
CA TYR A 110 -37.61 12.23 12.54
C TYR A 110 -36.38 13.03 12.97
N LEU A 111 -35.22 12.75 12.36
CA LEU A 111 -34.00 13.51 12.62
C LEU A 111 -34.14 14.97 12.18
N ASP A 112 -34.64 15.21 10.97
CA ASP A 112 -34.83 16.57 10.44
C ASP A 112 -35.79 17.40 11.29
N THR A 113 -36.90 16.78 11.75
CA THR A 113 -37.85 17.39 12.68
C THR A 113 -37.19 17.72 14.01
N THR A 114 -36.38 16.81 14.55
CA THR A 114 -35.70 17.01 15.84
C THR A 114 -34.64 18.11 15.76
N LEU A 115 -33.85 18.14 14.68
CA LEU A 115 -32.87 19.20 14.42
C LEU A 115 -33.54 20.56 14.24
N SER A 116 -34.67 20.60 13.52
CA SER A 116 -35.49 21.81 13.36
C SER A 116 -36.04 22.31 14.70
N LEU A 117 -36.52 21.40 15.54
CA LEU A 117 -36.98 21.70 16.89
C LEU A 117 -35.85 22.31 17.74
N ALA A 118 -34.64 21.72 17.68
CA ALA A 118 -33.48 22.22 18.41
C ALA A 118 -33.09 23.65 17.95
N VAL A 119 -33.11 23.91 16.64
CA VAL A 119 -32.85 25.26 16.09
C VAL A 119 -33.86 26.29 16.58
N ARG A 120 -35.15 25.94 16.60
CA ARG A 120 -36.21 26.88 17.02
C ARG A 120 -36.07 27.32 18.47
N PHE A 121 -35.70 26.40 19.36
CA PHE A 121 -35.55 26.68 20.79
C PHE A 121 -34.14 27.08 21.20
N ASP A 122 -33.19 27.19 20.25
CA ASP A 122 -31.76 27.40 20.52
C ASP A 122 -31.19 26.35 21.50
N ALA A 123 -31.68 25.12 21.38
CA ALA A 123 -31.29 24.01 22.24
C ALA A 123 -29.95 23.42 21.78
N LYS A 124 -29.13 22.96 22.72
CA LYS A 124 -27.91 22.21 22.38
C LYS A 124 -28.27 20.81 21.94
N PHE A 125 -27.68 20.37 20.84
CA PHE A 125 -27.95 19.09 20.22
C PHE A 125 -26.72 18.16 20.30
N ILE A 126 -26.94 16.89 20.66
CA ILE A 126 -25.91 15.86 20.56
C ILE A 126 -26.46 14.62 19.86
N LEU A 127 -25.74 14.19 18.83
CA LEU A 127 -25.99 12.96 18.10
C LEU A 127 -24.99 11.90 18.56
N THR A 128 -25.48 10.71 18.91
CA THR A 128 -24.61 9.54 19.12
C THR A 128 -24.71 8.60 17.92
N THR A 129 -23.58 8.19 17.37
CA THR A 129 -23.45 7.16 16.33
C THR A 129 -22.47 6.09 16.78
N SER A 130 -22.37 4.97 16.06
CA SER A 130 -21.38 3.94 16.34
C SER A 130 -20.07 4.20 15.61
N VAL A 131 -18.94 3.80 16.21
CA VAL A 131 -17.65 3.75 15.49
C VAL A 131 -17.74 2.80 14.29
N ARG A 132 -18.48 1.68 14.42
CA ARG A 132 -18.66 0.68 13.36
C ARG A 132 -19.32 1.23 12.09
N ALA A 133 -20.18 2.25 12.19
CA ALA A 133 -20.80 2.87 11.02
C ALA A 133 -19.78 3.52 10.05
N HIS A 134 -18.57 3.79 10.53
CA HIS A 134 -17.48 4.38 9.73
C HIS A 134 -16.30 3.42 9.54
N GLN A 135 -16.42 2.17 9.98
CA GLN A 135 -15.44 1.12 9.72
C GLN A 135 -15.75 0.46 8.37
N MET A 136 -14.88 0.68 7.38
CA MET A 136 -15.02 0.05 6.07
C MET A 136 -14.31 -1.31 6.08
N ASN A 137 -15.05 -2.41 5.84
CA ASN A 137 -14.51 -3.76 5.74
C ASN A 137 -14.15 -4.05 4.28
N ILE A 138 -12.87 -4.07 3.92
CA ILE A 138 -12.42 -4.31 2.53
C ILE A 138 -12.55 -5.78 2.10
N SER A 139 -12.69 -6.73 3.03
CA SER A 139 -13.00 -8.13 2.68
C SER A 139 -14.41 -8.33 2.11
N LEU A 140 -15.27 -7.29 2.14
CA LEU A 140 -16.58 -7.26 1.49
C LEU A 140 -16.55 -6.27 0.31
N SER A 141 -15.86 -6.60 -0.78
CA SER A 141 -16.01 -5.90 -2.06
C SER A 141 -17.04 -6.66 -2.92
N PRO A 142 -18.07 -6.05 -3.55
CA PRO A 142 -18.20 -4.65 -4.00
C PRO A 142 -19.57 -4.01 -3.69
N GLN A 143 -19.95 -3.80 -2.42
CA GLN A 143 -21.32 -3.36 -2.07
C GLN A 143 -21.42 -2.27 -0.97
N GLU A 144 -20.44 -1.38 -0.85
CA GLU A 144 -20.73 -0.01 -0.34
C GLU A 144 -20.81 1.03 -1.47
N ALA A 145 -20.48 0.64 -2.72
CA ALA A 145 -20.95 1.34 -3.90
C ALA A 145 -22.35 0.82 -4.23
N ASN A 146 -23.36 1.64 -3.99
CA ASN A 146 -24.77 1.41 -4.34
C ASN A 146 -25.04 1.26 -5.87
N PHE A 147 -24.09 0.76 -6.66
CA PHE A 147 -24.23 0.54 -8.09
C PHE A 147 -23.37 -0.62 -8.61
N SER A 148 -23.77 -1.88 -8.36
CA SER A 148 -23.61 -2.94 -9.38
C SER A 148 -24.43 -4.20 -9.08
N LEU A 149 -25.31 -4.53 -10.03
CA LEU A 149 -25.89 -5.82 -10.41
C LEU A 149 -26.37 -6.74 -9.27
N VAL A 150 -27.57 -6.44 -8.80
CA VAL A 150 -28.42 -7.38 -8.05
C VAL A 150 -29.00 -8.42 -9.02
N SER A 151 -28.87 -9.70 -8.66
CA SER A 151 -29.57 -10.80 -9.35
C SER A 151 -31.09 -10.61 -9.24
N GLU A 152 -31.85 -11.04 -10.25
CA GLU A 152 -33.28 -10.77 -10.48
C GLU A 152 -34.28 -11.21 -9.36
N SER A 153 -33.82 -11.52 -8.15
CA SER A 153 -34.65 -11.92 -7.00
C SER A 153 -34.63 -10.97 -5.79
N GLN A 154 -33.81 -9.90 -5.77
CA GLN A 154 -33.79 -8.89 -4.69
C GLN A 154 -34.20 -7.52 -5.23
N LEU A 155 -35.51 -7.25 -5.26
CA LEU A 155 -36.11 -6.18 -6.08
C LEU A 155 -36.15 -4.76 -5.46
N HIS A 156 -35.35 -4.44 -4.44
CA HIS A 156 -35.31 -3.07 -3.88
C HIS A 156 -33.89 -2.68 -3.48
N SER A 157 -33.47 -1.44 -3.75
CA SER A 157 -32.25 -0.85 -3.20
C SER A 157 -32.39 -0.80 -1.68
N VAL A 158 -31.68 -1.67 -0.96
CA VAL A 158 -31.85 -1.82 0.48
C VAL A 158 -30.78 -1.02 1.20
N TYR A 159 -31.19 -0.09 2.07
CA TYR A 159 -30.28 0.69 2.89
C TYR A 159 -29.79 -0.15 4.07
N THR A 160 -28.68 0.25 4.69
CA THR A 160 -28.22 -0.34 5.96
C THR A 160 -28.44 0.60 7.14
N GLU A 161 -28.48 0.07 8.36
CA GLU A 161 -28.52 0.89 9.57
C GLU A 161 -27.28 1.80 9.69
N ARG A 162 -26.12 1.37 9.19
CA ARG A 162 -24.89 2.19 9.14
C ARG A 162 -25.03 3.41 8.24
N GLU A 163 -25.68 3.26 7.08
CA GLU A 163 -25.95 4.37 6.17
C GLU A 163 -26.86 5.42 6.82
N ILE A 164 -27.84 5.00 7.63
CA ILE A 164 -28.69 5.92 8.40
C ILE A 164 -27.85 6.74 9.39
N GLN A 165 -26.89 6.11 10.08
CA GLN A 165 -26.00 6.81 11.01
C GLN A 165 -25.08 7.81 10.29
N ARG A 166 -24.50 7.43 9.13
CA ARG A 166 -23.68 8.33 8.29
C ARG A 166 -24.49 9.50 7.73
N TYR A 167 -25.72 9.24 7.31
CA TYR A 167 -26.67 10.27 6.89
C TYR A 167 -27.00 11.22 8.05
N ALA A 168 -27.21 10.69 9.25
CA ALA A 168 -27.52 11.48 10.43
C ALA A 168 -26.39 12.45 10.83
N GLU A 169 -25.13 12.00 10.75
CA GLU A 169 -23.97 12.88 10.97
C GLU A 169 -23.91 13.99 9.92
N SER A 170 -24.09 13.64 8.65
CA SER A 170 -24.05 14.58 7.53
C SER A 170 -25.11 15.68 7.68
N LEU A 171 -26.35 15.30 8.00
CA LEU A 171 -27.44 16.24 8.23
C LEU A 171 -27.17 17.13 9.46
N THR A 172 -26.66 16.57 10.55
CA THR A 172 -26.32 17.33 11.76
C THR A 172 -25.22 18.37 11.51
N ILE A 173 -24.18 18.03 10.73
CA ILE A 173 -23.13 18.96 10.31
C ILE A 173 -23.71 20.07 9.43
N GLU A 174 -24.65 19.74 8.55
CA GLU A 174 -25.34 20.73 7.73
C GLU A 174 -26.15 21.72 8.59
N TYR A 175 -26.85 21.26 9.62
CA TYR A 175 -27.55 22.12 10.56
C TYR A 175 -26.59 23.00 11.38
N TYR A 176 -25.45 22.47 11.81
CA TYR A 176 -24.40 23.28 12.44
C TYR A 176 -23.89 24.38 11.50
N THR A 177 -23.54 24.04 10.26
CA THR A 177 -22.94 24.99 9.31
C THR A 177 -23.93 26.00 8.74
N LYS A 178 -25.14 25.57 8.35
CA LYS A 178 -26.15 26.42 7.68
C LYS A 178 -27.12 27.08 8.65
N LYS A 179 -27.49 26.42 9.75
CA LYS A 179 -28.46 26.93 10.72
C LYS A 179 -27.83 27.41 12.02
N LYS A 180 -26.50 27.28 12.17
CA LYS A 180 -25.73 27.67 13.37
C LYS A 180 -26.21 26.99 14.66
N LEU A 181 -26.78 25.80 14.55
CA LEU A 181 -27.19 25.00 15.70
C LEU A 181 -25.98 24.62 16.54
N ASP A 182 -26.04 24.71 17.87
CA ASP A 182 -24.98 24.19 18.76
C ASP A 182 -25.04 22.65 18.84
N ALA A 183 -24.56 21.99 17.78
CA ALA A 183 -24.58 20.54 17.61
C ALA A 183 -23.22 19.87 17.87
N ARG A 184 -23.24 18.65 18.40
CA ARG A 184 -22.06 17.79 18.63
C ARG A 184 -22.34 16.39 18.13
N ILE A 185 -21.30 15.70 17.68
CA ILE A 185 -21.41 14.29 17.27
C ILE A 185 -20.45 13.46 18.13
N VAL A 186 -20.96 12.35 18.64
CA VAL A 186 -20.21 11.40 19.46
C VAL A 186 -20.30 10.03 18.83
N ARG A 187 -19.16 9.45 18.48
CA ARG A 187 -19.02 8.07 18.00
C ARG A 187 -18.71 7.17 19.19
N LEU A 188 -19.65 6.30 19.55
CA LEU A 188 -19.50 5.36 20.65
C LEU A 188 -18.79 4.09 20.17
N GLY A 189 -17.84 3.62 20.98
CA GLY A 189 -17.42 2.22 20.93
C GLY A 189 -18.56 1.29 21.32
N GLU A 190 -18.34 -0.01 21.13
CA GLU A 190 -19.28 -1.04 21.56
C GLU A 190 -19.52 -0.95 23.07
N ILE A 191 -20.78 -0.88 23.46
CA ILE A 191 -21.19 -0.74 24.86
C ILE A 191 -21.09 -2.10 25.55
N ILE A 192 -20.34 -2.15 26.64
CA ILE A 192 -20.12 -3.34 27.46
C ILE A 192 -20.50 -3.09 28.92
N GLY A 193 -20.64 -4.18 29.69
CA GLY A 193 -21.15 -4.20 31.05
C GLY A 193 -22.63 -4.59 31.08
N ASP A 194 -23.36 -4.10 32.09
CA ASP A 194 -24.79 -4.39 32.27
C ASP A 194 -25.67 -3.80 31.14
N GLY A 195 -25.10 -2.84 30.41
CA GLY A 195 -25.68 -2.12 29.28
C GLY A 195 -25.67 -2.83 27.94
N ILE A 196 -25.04 -4.00 27.82
CA ILE A 196 -24.86 -4.69 26.55
C ILE A 196 -26.20 -5.14 25.93
N ASP A 197 -26.29 -5.08 24.60
CA ASP A 197 -27.42 -5.59 23.81
C ASP A 197 -27.09 -6.99 23.27
N PHE A 198 -27.68 -8.01 23.88
CA PHE A 198 -27.48 -9.41 23.50
C PHE A 198 -28.18 -9.81 22.20
N LEU A 199 -29.07 -8.96 21.67
CA LEU A 199 -29.69 -9.18 20.37
C LEU A 199 -28.78 -8.74 19.21
N SER A 200 -27.67 -8.08 19.52
CA SER A 200 -26.71 -7.63 18.51
C SER A 200 -25.76 -8.76 18.08
N ASN A 201 -25.58 -8.93 16.76
CA ASN A 201 -24.71 -9.96 16.18
C ASN A 201 -23.24 -9.50 16.15
N THR A 202 -22.70 -9.04 17.28
CA THR A 202 -21.35 -8.48 17.33
C THR A 202 -20.33 -9.51 17.81
N PRO A 203 -19.07 -9.44 17.36
CA PRO A 203 -18.04 -10.41 17.76
C PRO A 203 -17.90 -10.51 19.28
N PHE A 204 -17.92 -9.38 19.99
CA PHE A 204 -17.86 -9.37 21.45
C PHE A 204 -19.08 -10.05 22.11
N VAL A 205 -20.29 -9.81 21.61
CA VAL A 205 -21.52 -10.45 22.14
C VAL A 205 -21.51 -11.95 21.87
N GLU A 206 -21.11 -12.38 20.66
CA GLU A 206 -20.97 -13.80 20.32
C GLU A 206 -19.94 -14.51 21.25
N MET A 207 -18.81 -13.86 21.54
CA MET A 207 -17.81 -14.38 22.49
C MET A 207 -18.40 -14.52 23.90
N ILE A 208 -19.11 -13.50 24.41
CA ILE A 208 -19.71 -13.54 25.75
C ILE A 208 -20.80 -14.62 25.85
N LEU A 209 -21.68 -14.74 24.85
CA LEU A 209 -22.74 -15.74 24.82
C LEU A 209 -22.19 -17.17 24.71
N SER A 210 -21.17 -17.39 23.87
CA SER A 210 -20.50 -18.71 23.75
C SER A 210 -19.81 -19.15 25.03
N VAL A 211 -19.16 -18.21 25.74
CA VAL A 211 -18.54 -18.47 27.05
C VAL A 211 -19.57 -18.91 28.07
N VAL A 212 -20.72 -18.22 28.16
CA VAL A 212 -21.72 -18.56 29.17
C VAL A 212 -22.43 -19.88 28.86
N LYS A 213 -22.64 -20.19 27.57
CA LYS A 213 -23.36 -21.39 27.13
C LYS A 213 -22.50 -22.66 27.20
N ASP A 214 -21.31 -22.61 26.59
CA ASP A 214 -20.49 -23.80 26.33
C ASP A 214 -19.14 -23.78 27.07
N ASN A 215 -18.81 -22.68 27.78
CA ASN A 215 -17.49 -22.40 28.37
C ASN A 215 -16.36 -22.44 27.33
N VAL A 216 -16.64 -21.99 26.11
CA VAL A 216 -15.70 -21.92 24.99
C VAL A 216 -15.81 -20.56 24.34
N ILE A 217 -14.68 -19.98 23.90
CA ILE A 217 -14.68 -18.78 23.06
C ILE A 217 -14.52 -19.22 21.61
N VAL A 218 -15.44 -18.81 20.74
CA VAL A 218 -15.31 -19.03 19.31
C VAL A 218 -14.82 -17.75 18.65
N LEU A 219 -13.58 -17.77 18.16
CA LEU A 219 -13.00 -16.68 17.37
C LEU A 219 -13.18 -16.96 15.88
N LYS A 220 -13.68 -15.98 15.15
CA LYS A 220 -13.73 -16.00 13.68
C LYS A 220 -12.34 -15.62 13.14
N LYS A 221 -11.87 -16.33 12.10
CA LYS A 221 -10.57 -16.10 11.44
C LYS A 221 -9.39 -16.18 12.42
N ASP A 222 -8.45 -15.24 12.34
CA ASP A 222 -7.22 -15.16 13.15
C ASP A 222 -7.38 -14.32 14.44
N GLY A 223 -8.53 -13.65 14.62
CA GLY A 223 -8.80 -12.79 15.76
C GLY A 223 -8.00 -11.48 15.80
N LEU A 224 -7.34 -11.09 14.71
CA LEU A 224 -6.53 -9.85 14.63
C LEU A 224 -7.37 -8.59 14.42
N GLU A 225 -8.65 -8.73 14.09
CA GLU A 225 -9.58 -7.61 13.96
C GLU A 225 -9.70 -6.80 15.25
N THR A 226 -9.69 -5.47 15.13
CA THR A 226 -9.78 -4.54 16.25
C THR A 226 -11.18 -3.99 16.46
N GLU A 227 -11.49 -3.71 17.72
CA GLU A 227 -12.79 -3.22 18.18
C GLU A 227 -12.62 -2.16 19.28
N PHE A 228 -13.40 -1.08 19.19
CA PHE A 228 -13.45 -0.04 20.21
C PHE A 228 -14.55 -0.38 21.21
N LEU A 229 -14.27 -0.33 22.50
CA LEU A 229 -15.21 -0.68 23.57
C LEU A 229 -15.38 0.47 24.55
N VAL A 230 -16.50 0.51 25.26
CA VAL A 230 -16.76 1.47 26.33
C VAL A 230 -17.75 0.90 27.34
N HIS A 231 -17.53 1.16 28.63
CA HIS A 231 -18.52 0.80 29.66
C HIS A 231 -19.73 1.75 29.62
N ILE A 232 -20.94 1.25 29.85
CA ILE A 232 -22.19 2.05 29.79
C ILE A 232 -22.15 3.34 30.63
N LEU A 233 -21.66 3.28 31.88
CA LEU A 233 -21.56 4.46 32.75
C LEU A 233 -20.54 5.49 32.25
N ASP A 234 -19.44 5.03 31.66
CA ASP A 234 -18.44 5.94 31.09
C ASP A 234 -18.97 6.58 29.79
N ALA A 235 -19.76 5.83 29.02
CA ALA A 235 -20.45 6.33 27.83
C ALA A 235 -21.50 7.40 28.18
N SER A 236 -22.37 7.15 29.16
CA SER A 236 -23.40 8.12 29.59
C SER A 236 -22.76 9.41 30.11
N TYR A 237 -21.75 9.29 30.99
CA TYR A 237 -21.00 10.43 31.49
C TYR A 237 -20.28 11.18 30.37
N GLY A 238 -19.70 10.47 29.40
CA GLY A 238 -19.02 11.07 28.26
C GLY A 238 -19.95 11.85 27.34
N ILE A 239 -21.14 11.33 27.05
CA ILE A 239 -22.15 12.02 26.23
C ILE A 239 -22.59 13.33 26.92
N ILE A 240 -22.93 13.25 28.21
CA ILE A 240 -23.29 14.42 29.01
C ILE A 240 -22.13 15.43 29.01
N LYS A 241 -20.91 14.98 29.32
CA LYS A 241 -19.73 15.85 29.34
C LYS A 241 -19.46 16.51 27.99
N ALA A 242 -19.59 15.79 26.87
CA ALA A 242 -19.40 16.35 25.54
C ALA A 242 -20.37 17.51 25.28
N LEU A 243 -21.66 17.34 25.63
CA LEU A 243 -22.71 18.34 25.47
C LEU A 243 -22.46 19.61 26.31
N PHE A 244 -22.05 19.44 27.57
CA PHE A 244 -21.89 20.55 28.50
C PHE A 244 -20.53 21.26 28.43
N SER A 245 -19.52 20.61 27.84
CA SER A 245 -18.18 21.19 27.74
C SER A 245 -18.15 22.41 26.80
N GLN A 246 -17.30 23.38 27.14
CA GLN A 246 -17.04 24.54 26.30
C GLN A 246 -16.17 24.15 25.10
N SER A 247 -16.35 24.82 23.95
CA SER A 247 -15.54 24.61 22.74
C SER A 247 -15.65 23.23 22.07
N THR A 248 -16.74 22.50 22.32
CA THR A 248 -17.07 21.22 21.66
C THR A 248 -18.07 21.36 20.51
N ALA A 249 -18.70 22.53 20.34
CA ALA A 249 -19.64 22.82 19.27
C ALA A 249 -19.05 22.52 17.88
N GLY A 250 -19.79 21.81 17.03
CA GLY A 250 -19.41 21.44 15.68
C GLY A 250 -18.34 20.35 15.57
N LYS A 251 -17.89 19.77 16.69
CA LYS A 251 -16.84 18.75 16.69
C LYS A 251 -17.41 17.33 16.81
N ILE A 252 -16.62 16.39 16.30
CA ILE A 252 -16.88 14.96 16.35
C ILE A 252 -15.87 14.33 17.31
N TYR A 253 -16.34 13.57 18.29
CA TYR A 253 -15.49 12.88 19.27
C TYR A 253 -15.76 11.38 19.27
N THR A 254 -14.75 10.59 19.58
CA THR A 254 -14.91 9.16 19.90
C THR A 254 -14.98 8.98 21.41
N ILE A 255 -15.95 8.21 21.90
CA ILE A 255 -16.01 7.78 23.31
C ILE A 255 -15.78 6.28 23.34
N ALA A 256 -14.56 5.92 23.72
CA ALA A 256 -14.08 4.56 23.88
C ALA A 256 -12.90 4.56 24.85
N TYR A 257 -12.48 3.37 25.30
CA TYR A 257 -11.14 3.21 25.87
C TYR A 257 -10.07 3.76 24.90
N GLU A 258 -8.92 4.14 25.45
CA GLU A 258 -7.88 4.86 24.71
C GLU A 258 -7.33 4.06 23.51
N HIS A 259 -7.28 2.74 23.65
CA HIS A 259 -6.78 1.83 22.62
C HIS A 259 -7.90 0.88 22.17
N ALA A 260 -7.90 0.54 20.89
CA ALA A 260 -8.74 -0.53 20.37
C ALA A 260 -8.19 -1.89 20.82
N TYR A 261 -9.08 -2.87 21.01
CA TYR A 261 -8.72 -4.23 21.41
C TYR A 261 -8.89 -5.18 20.23
N THR A 262 -7.94 -6.10 20.02
CA THR A 262 -8.14 -7.20 19.06
C THR A 262 -9.11 -8.22 19.63
N HIS A 263 -9.88 -8.91 18.79
CA HIS A 263 -10.75 -10.01 19.25
C HIS A 263 -9.96 -11.06 20.04
N LEU A 264 -8.72 -11.36 19.62
CA LEU A 264 -7.82 -12.24 20.34
C LEU A 264 -7.45 -11.70 21.74
N SER A 265 -7.13 -10.40 21.85
CA SER A 265 -6.85 -9.79 23.17
C SER A 265 -8.07 -9.78 24.09
N LEU A 266 -9.27 -9.65 23.52
CA LEU A 266 -10.53 -9.76 24.27
C LEU A 266 -10.78 -11.19 24.74
N ALA A 267 -10.49 -12.18 23.90
CA ALA A 267 -10.61 -13.58 24.28
C ALA A 267 -9.71 -13.92 25.47
N TYR A 268 -8.45 -13.49 25.46
CA TYR A 268 -7.55 -13.67 26.61
C TYR A 268 -8.04 -12.91 27.85
N LYS A 269 -8.54 -11.67 27.72
CA LYS A 269 -9.11 -10.94 28.86
C LYS A 269 -10.35 -11.62 29.44
N ILE A 270 -11.18 -12.23 28.60
CA ILE A 270 -12.34 -13.03 29.05
C ILE A 270 -11.86 -14.28 29.79
N GLN A 271 -10.81 -14.95 29.28
CA GLN A 271 -10.18 -16.10 29.94
C GLN A 271 -9.61 -15.74 31.32
N ASP A 272 -8.95 -14.58 31.44
CA ASP A 272 -8.41 -14.10 32.72
C ASP A 272 -9.53 -13.86 33.77
N VAL A 273 -10.68 -13.38 33.33
CA VAL A 273 -11.84 -13.09 34.19
C VAL A 273 -12.65 -14.37 34.49
N ASN A 274 -12.64 -15.35 33.59
CA ASN A 274 -13.36 -16.62 33.71
C ASN A 274 -12.39 -17.81 33.60
N PRO A 275 -11.73 -18.23 34.70
CA PRO A 275 -10.76 -19.31 34.68
C PRO A 275 -11.35 -20.69 34.36
N ASP A 276 -12.67 -20.83 34.40
CA ASP A 276 -13.39 -22.07 34.03
C ASP A 276 -13.55 -22.24 32.50
N LEU A 277 -12.98 -21.33 31.71
CA LEU A 277 -12.96 -21.41 30.25
C LEU A 277 -12.16 -22.64 29.79
N LYS A 278 -12.77 -23.47 28.94
CA LYS A 278 -12.16 -24.72 28.45
C LYS A 278 -11.15 -24.49 27.34
N GLU A 279 -11.54 -23.70 26.33
CA GLU A 279 -10.77 -23.55 25.09
C GLU A 279 -11.16 -22.27 24.32
N ILE A 280 -10.23 -21.78 23.50
CA ILE A 280 -10.46 -20.75 22.48
C ILE A 280 -10.36 -21.45 21.11
N ILE A 281 -11.46 -21.53 20.37
CA ILE A 281 -11.56 -22.22 19.08
C ILE A 281 -11.55 -21.20 17.94
N PHE A 282 -10.68 -21.39 16.96
CA PHE A 282 -10.63 -20.58 15.75
C PHE A 282 -11.45 -21.23 14.64
N THR A 283 -12.41 -20.49 14.08
CA THR A 283 -13.28 -20.97 12.99
C THR A 283 -12.82 -20.36 11.66
N GLN A 284 -12.59 -21.21 10.65
CA GLN A 284 -12.25 -20.79 9.29
C GLN A 284 -13.52 -20.45 8.49
N GLU A 285 -13.66 -19.21 8.04
CA GLU A 285 -14.68 -18.81 7.07
C GLU A 285 -14.19 -19.06 5.62
N LYS A 286 -15.12 -19.27 4.68
CA LYS A 286 -14.83 -19.57 3.26
C LYS A 286 -14.22 -18.39 2.47
N ASP A 287 -14.22 -17.17 3.03
CA ASP A 287 -13.62 -16.00 2.39
C ASP A 287 -12.17 -15.81 2.87
N ASN A 288 -11.24 -16.13 1.97
CA ASN A 288 -9.78 -16.07 2.17
C ASN A 288 -9.19 -14.64 2.16
N LEU A 289 -10.01 -13.59 2.27
CA LEU A 289 -9.51 -12.22 2.31
C LEU A 289 -9.39 -11.73 3.77
N PRO A 290 -8.23 -11.17 4.17
CA PRO A 290 -8.11 -10.51 5.46
C PRO A 290 -9.07 -9.31 5.49
N SER A 291 -9.85 -9.19 6.55
CA SER A 291 -10.78 -8.07 6.76
C SER A 291 -9.96 -6.83 7.09
N LEU A 292 -9.47 -6.13 6.07
CA LEU A 292 -8.85 -4.82 6.30
C LEU A 292 -9.96 -3.84 6.71
N LYS A 293 -10.01 -3.52 8.01
CA LYS A 293 -10.87 -2.47 8.58
C LYS A 293 -10.20 -1.12 8.40
N LEU A 294 -10.62 -0.33 7.42
CA LEU A 294 -10.21 1.07 7.34
C LEU A 294 -11.11 1.92 8.23
N TYR A 295 -10.53 2.56 9.23
CA TYR A 295 -11.19 3.55 10.05
C TYR A 295 -10.21 4.63 10.46
N LYS A 296 -10.52 5.88 10.12
CA LYS A 296 -9.82 7.05 10.65
C LYS A 296 -10.54 7.49 11.94
N PRO A 297 -9.96 7.23 13.14
CA PRO A 297 -10.64 7.55 14.39
C PRO A 297 -10.81 9.07 14.56
N ALA A 298 -11.99 9.48 15.01
CA ALA A 298 -12.18 10.85 15.50
C ALA A 298 -11.39 11.04 16.82
N PRO A 299 -11.02 12.29 17.18
CA PRO A 299 -10.33 12.57 18.44
C PRO A 299 -11.09 11.96 19.62
N ASN A 300 -10.38 11.25 20.49
CA ASN A 300 -11.00 10.70 21.70
C ASN A 300 -11.47 11.86 22.61
N LEU A 301 -12.60 11.67 23.30
CA LEU A 301 -13.13 12.63 24.27
C LEU A 301 -12.14 12.90 25.43
N SER A 302 -11.10 12.07 25.59
CA SER A 302 -9.97 12.33 26.48
C SER A 302 -9.26 13.66 26.24
N THR A 303 -9.32 14.18 25.02
CA THR A 303 -8.80 15.52 24.67
C THR A 303 -9.45 16.66 25.48
N ILE A 304 -10.65 16.45 26.03
CA ILE A 304 -11.34 17.42 26.92
C ILE A 304 -11.38 16.95 28.39
N GLY A 305 -10.45 16.07 28.77
CA GLY A 305 -10.28 15.56 30.13
C GLY A 305 -11.34 14.54 30.56
N TRP A 306 -12.04 13.89 29.64
CA TRP A 306 -12.85 12.70 29.94
C TRP A 306 -11.94 11.47 30.01
N LEU A 307 -12.14 10.56 30.95
CA LEU A 307 -11.35 9.32 31.01
C LEU A 307 -12.31 8.19 31.39
N ALA A 308 -12.17 7.04 30.73
CA ALA A 308 -12.88 5.83 31.12
C ALA A 308 -12.41 5.40 32.51
N ARG A 309 -13.33 5.34 33.48
CA ARG A 309 -13.01 5.04 34.89
C ARG A 309 -13.23 3.58 35.23
N VAL A 310 -14.15 2.91 34.54
CA VAL A 310 -14.42 1.50 34.78
C VAL A 310 -13.36 0.67 34.07
N PRO A 311 -12.58 -0.18 34.76
CA PRO A 311 -11.60 -1.02 34.10
C PRO A 311 -12.29 -2.10 33.24
N ILE A 312 -11.65 -2.45 32.12
CA ILE A 312 -12.21 -3.37 31.12
C ILE A 312 -12.53 -4.75 31.72
N GLU A 313 -11.73 -5.24 32.66
CA GLU A 313 -11.92 -6.54 33.33
C GLU A 313 -13.22 -6.56 34.15
N ARG A 314 -13.53 -5.43 34.83
CA ARG A 314 -14.79 -5.27 35.57
C ARG A 314 -15.98 -5.22 34.63
N ALA A 315 -15.85 -4.49 33.53
CA ALA A 315 -16.88 -4.40 32.50
C ALA A 315 -17.18 -5.77 31.88
N ILE A 316 -16.16 -6.56 31.54
CA ILE A 316 -16.32 -7.94 31.03
C ILE A 316 -17.05 -8.83 32.05
N LYS A 317 -16.70 -8.74 33.34
CA LYS A 317 -17.35 -9.52 34.40
C LYS A 317 -18.84 -9.19 34.53
N GLN A 318 -19.20 -7.92 34.41
CA GLN A 318 -20.59 -7.47 34.35
C GLN A 318 -21.30 -8.01 33.12
N SER A 319 -20.68 -7.92 31.93
CA SER A 319 -21.23 -8.50 30.69
C SER A 319 -21.52 -10.00 30.83
N LEU A 320 -20.61 -10.79 31.43
CA LEU A 320 -20.81 -12.22 31.66
C LEU A 320 -21.96 -12.50 32.63
N ALA A 321 -22.10 -11.69 33.69
CA ALA A 321 -23.21 -11.82 34.63
C ALA A 321 -24.56 -11.48 33.98
N ALA A 322 -24.61 -10.40 33.20
CA ALA A 322 -25.79 -10.01 32.43
C ALA A 322 -26.17 -11.07 31.40
N ALA A 323 -25.19 -11.70 30.73
CA ALA A 323 -25.42 -12.76 29.75
C ALA A 323 -26.03 -14.02 30.39
N LYS A 324 -25.60 -14.38 31.61
CA LYS A 324 -26.21 -15.47 32.39
C LYS A 324 -27.69 -15.19 32.67
N ILE A 325 -28.02 -13.97 33.08
CA ILE A 325 -29.41 -13.58 33.36
C ILE A 325 -30.23 -13.65 32.08
N PHE A 326 -29.72 -13.06 30.99
CA PHE A 326 -30.39 -13.08 29.68
C PHE A 326 -30.68 -14.51 29.21
N LEU A 327 -29.69 -15.41 29.25
CA LEU A 327 -29.89 -16.80 28.85
C LEU A 327 -30.92 -17.50 29.74
N LEU A 328 -30.90 -17.30 31.06
CA LEU A 328 -31.90 -17.86 31.97
C LEU A 328 -33.32 -17.34 31.72
N GLU A 329 -33.48 -16.08 31.30
CA GLU A 329 -34.77 -15.49 30.92
C GLU A 329 -35.26 -16.03 29.57
N THR A 330 -34.37 -16.19 28.59
CA THR A 330 -34.70 -16.83 27.30
C THR A 330 -35.07 -18.30 27.47
N GLU A 331 -34.39 -19.05 28.34
CA GLU A 331 -34.74 -20.45 28.62
C GLU A 331 -36.06 -20.60 29.39
N LYS A 332 -36.41 -19.65 30.27
CA LYS A 332 -37.71 -19.63 30.96
C LYS A 332 -38.87 -19.32 30.01
N THR A 333 -38.69 -18.38 29.09
CA THR A 333 -39.68 -18.03 28.06
C THR A 333 -39.88 -19.14 27.03
N PHE A 334 -38.87 -19.99 26.79
CA PHE A 334 -38.99 -21.22 25.99
C PHE A 334 -39.62 -22.41 26.73
N ASN A 335 -39.57 -22.45 28.07
CA ASN A 335 -40.09 -23.55 28.89
C ASN A 335 -41.46 -23.27 29.54
N GLU A 336 -42.04 -22.09 29.35
CA GLU A 336 -43.48 -21.90 29.57
C GLU A 336 -44.26 -22.58 28.44
N PRO A 337 -45.23 -23.46 28.74
CA PRO A 337 -45.97 -24.15 27.71
C PRO A 337 -46.87 -23.15 26.99
N THR A 338 -46.42 -22.68 25.83
CA THR A 338 -47.34 -22.23 24.79
C THR A 338 -48.19 -23.43 24.40
N SER A 339 -49.42 -23.41 24.90
CA SER A 339 -50.48 -24.31 24.46
C SER A 339 -50.62 -24.22 22.94
N ASP A 340 -50.43 -25.39 22.32
CA ASP A 340 -50.84 -25.78 20.97
C ASP A 340 -50.11 -25.17 19.76
N GLU A 341 -48.92 -25.70 19.46
CA GLU A 341 -48.55 -26.00 18.07
C GLU A 341 -48.29 -27.50 17.87
N ASN A 342 -49.39 -28.24 17.80
CA ASN A 342 -49.40 -29.58 17.23
C ASN A 342 -49.29 -29.49 15.70
N LYS A 343 -48.22 -30.08 15.15
CA LYS A 343 -48.19 -30.89 13.94
C LYS A 343 -48.98 -30.34 12.74
N LYS A 344 -48.23 -29.85 11.73
CA LYS A 344 -48.62 -29.91 10.32
C LYS A 344 -48.96 -31.36 9.92
N LYS A 345 -50.19 -31.77 10.18
CA LYS A 345 -50.94 -32.74 9.39
C LYS A 345 -52.01 -31.97 8.64
N SER A 346 -51.89 -32.03 7.31
CA SER A 346 -52.90 -31.66 6.34
C SER A 346 -54.33 -31.91 6.85
N ASN A 347 -55.06 -30.85 7.18
CA ASN A 347 -56.45 -30.93 7.59
C ASN A 347 -57.37 -30.66 6.38
N PRO A 348 -58.20 -31.65 5.96
CA PRO A 348 -59.12 -31.56 4.80
C PRO A 348 -60.35 -30.67 5.08
N LYS A 349 -60.12 -29.46 5.59
CA LYS A 349 -61.16 -28.42 5.84
C LYS A 349 -60.92 -27.12 5.06
N LEU A 350 -59.70 -26.82 4.62
CA LEU A 350 -59.44 -25.67 3.72
C LEU A 350 -59.80 -25.94 2.25
N GLN A 351 -59.70 -27.21 1.81
CA GLN A 351 -60.29 -27.63 0.52
C GLN A 351 -61.82 -27.75 0.56
N LYS A 352 -62.43 -27.84 1.76
CA LYS A 352 -63.88 -27.69 1.92
C LYS A 352 -64.33 -26.23 1.91
N PHE A 353 -63.49 -25.28 2.33
CA PHE A 353 -63.86 -23.86 2.33
C PHE A 353 -63.94 -23.26 0.91
N PHE A 354 -63.06 -23.67 -0.01
CA PHE A 354 -63.14 -23.26 -1.43
C PHE A 354 -64.06 -24.14 -2.29
N ALA A 355 -64.55 -25.27 -1.77
CA ALA A 355 -65.51 -26.15 -2.44
C ALA A 355 -66.98 -25.95 -1.99
N LEU A 356 -67.23 -25.21 -0.90
CA LEU A 356 -68.58 -24.90 -0.38
C LEU A 356 -69.17 -23.56 -0.86
N VAL A 357 -68.42 -22.74 -1.60
CA VAL A 357 -68.92 -21.48 -2.19
C VAL A 357 -69.56 -21.70 -3.58
N LYS A 358 -69.65 -22.95 -4.05
CA LYS A 358 -70.13 -23.25 -5.42
C LYS A 358 -71.29 -24.23 -5.55
N LYS A 359 -71.97 -24.64 -4.46
CA LYS A 359 -73.16 -25.48 -4.58
C LYS A 359 -74.00 -25.55 -3.29
N SER A 360 -75.04 -24.71 -3.21
CA SER A 360 -76.41 -25.05 -2.77
C SER A 360 -77.18 -23.77 -2.42
N GLU A 361 -77.83 -23.19 -3.43
CA GLU A 361 -79.12 -22.53 -3.27
C GLU A 361 -80.20 -23.59 -3.00
N GLU A 362 -81.30 -23.16 -2.39
CA GLU A 362 -82.57 -23.87 -2.10
C GLU A 362 -82.56 -24.74 -0.81
N VAL A 363 -83.51 -24.68 0.14
CA VAL A 363 -84.91 -24.19 0.13
C VAL A 363 -85.48 -24.11 1.58
N GLU A 364 -86.41 -23.15 1.82
CA GLU A 364 -87.53 -23.15 2.81
C GLU A 364 -87.27 -23.28 4.34
N ASN A 365 -88.01 -22.72 5.30
CA ASN A 365 -89.33 -22.05 5.33
C ASN A 365 -89.56 -21.37 6.71
N PHE A 366 -90.60 -20.52 6.74
CA PHE A 366 -91.34 -19.93 7.87
C PHE A 366 -90.94 -18.55 8.44
N SER A 367 -91.65 -17.57 7.87
CA SER A 367 -91.88 -16.19 8.30
C SER A 367 -92.95 -16.08 9.38
N ASP A 368 -92.67 -15.20 10.33
CA ASP A 368 -93.60 -14.61 11.28
C ASP A 368 -93.88 -13.14 10.89
N ASP A 369 -95.00 -12.66 11.41
CA ASP A 369 -95.82 -11.53 11.01
C ASP A 369 -95.20 -10.12 11.08
N HIS A 370 -94.48 -9.67 10.04
CA HIS A 370 -94.16 -8.24 9.83
C HIS A 370 -93.92 -7.85 8.34
N GLN A 371 -94.90 -8.13 7.45
CA GLN A 371 -94.72 -7.95 5.99
C GLN A 371 -95.69 -7.02 5.25
N ASN A 372 -96.51 -6.19 5.94
CA ASN A 372 -97.50 -5.34 5.25
C ASN A 372 -97.18 -3.84 5.09
N THR A 373 -96.10 -3.31 5.67
CA THR A 373 -95.75 -1.87 5.53
C THR A 373 -94.58 -1.58 4.59
N ILE A 374 -93.66 -2.53 4.43
CA ILE A 374 -92.48 -2.37 3.57
C ILE A 374 -92.80 -2.65 2.09
N THR A 375 -93.79 -3.52 1.82
CA THR A 375 -94.16 -3.97 0.48
C THR A 375 -94.91 -2.89 -0.33
N GLU A 376 -95.69 -2.03 0.33
CA GLU A 376 -96.32 -0.87 -0.32
C GLU A 376 -95.30 0.23 -0.67
N LEU A 377 -94.32 0.49 0.21
CA LEU A 377 -93.27 1.50 -0.01
C LEU A 377 -92.33 1.14 -1.17
N ILE A 378 -92.04 -0.15 -1.36
CA ILE A 378 -91.21 -0.65 -2.48
C ILE A 378 -91.99 -0.57 -3.81
N LYS A 379 -93.31 -0.80 -3.79
CA LYS A 379 -94.18 -0.73 -4.97
C LYS A 379 -94.39 0.71 -5.43
N GLN A 380 -94.46 1.67 -4.50
CA GLN A 380 -94.51 3.10 -4.82
C GLN A 380 -93.16 3.64 -5.37
N ARG A 381 -92.03 3.17 -4.83
CA ARG A 381 -90.68 3.54 -5.34
C ARG A 381 -90.41 3.03 -6.76
N LYS A 382 -90.77 1.78 -7.08
CA LYS A 382 -90.62 1.23 -8.44
C LYS A 382 -91.45 1.97 -9.49
N LYS A 383 -92.67 2.38 -9.14
CA LYS A 383 -93.56 3.13 -10.04
C LYS A 383 -93.05 4.55 -10.32
N GLN A 384 -92.42 5.20 -9.33
CA GLN A 384 -91.74 6.49 -9.53
C GLN A 384 -90.46 6.38 -10.37
N GLU A 385 -89.70 5.30 -10.26
CA GLU A 385 -88.49 5.09 -11.08
C GLU A 385 -88.80 4.78 -12.55
N GLU A 386 -89.90 4.08 -12.85
CA GLU A 386 -90.35 3.83 -14.23
C GLU A 386 -90.86 5.11 -14.91
N LEU A 387 -91.57 5.97 -14.17
CA LEU A 387 -91.99 7.29 -14.66
C LEU A 387 -90.78 8.21 -14.93
N LYS A 388 -89.76 8.18 -14.05
CA LYS A 388 -88.52 8.95 -14.23
C LYS A 388 -87.71 8.48 -15.45
N LYS A 389 -87.68 7.17 -15.71
CA LYS A 389 -87.03 6.58 -16.90
C LYS A 389 -87.76 6.93 -18.20
N ALA A 390 -89.10 7.01 -18.18
CA ALA A 390 -89.90 7.42 -19.33
C ALA A 390 -89.77 8.93 -19.65
N GLU A 391 -89.65 9.79 -18.63
CA GLU A 391 -89.39 11.22 -18.83
C GLU A 391 -87.96 11.48 -19.34
N LEU A 392 -86.96 10.72 -18.87
CA LEU A 392 -85.58 10.78 -19.35
C LEU A 392 -85.44 10.33 -20.81
N SER A 393 -86.18 9.31 -21.25
CA SER A 393 -86.16 8.87 -22.65
C SER A 393 -86.82 9.90 -23.58
N LEU A 394 -87.96 10.47 -23.19
CA LEU A 394 -88.63 11.56 -23.92
C LEU A 394 -87.81 12.86 -23.96
N ALA A 395 -87.08 13.21 -22.89
CA ALA A 395 -86.16 14.34 -22.86
C ALA A 395 -84.94 14.12 -23.78
N SER A 396 -84.41 12.89 -23.83
CA SER A 396 -83.30 12.52 -24.70
C SER A 396 -83.67 12.56 -26.20
N GLU A 397 -84.91 12.20 -26.55
CA GLU A 397 -85.42 12.32 -27.93
C GLU A 397 -85.69 13.77 -28.34
N ARG A 398 -86.16 14.62 -27.40
CA ARG A 398 -86.34 16.06 -27.65
C ARG A 398 -85.01 16.79 -27.84
N ILE A 399 -83.96 16.41 -27.09
CA ILE A 399 -82.60 16.96 -27.26
C ILE A 399 -81.97 16.47 -28.58
N LYS A 400 -82.22 15.22 -29.00
CA LYS A 400 -81.78 14.71 -30.31
C LYS A 400 -82.49 15.39 -31.49
N LYS A 401 -83.76 15.80 -31.34
CA LYS A 401 -84.49 16.56 -32.37
C LYS A 401 -84.14 18.06 -32.42
N ALA A 402 -83.51 18.63 -31.40
CA ALA A 402 -83.16 20.06 -31.33
C ALA A 402 -81.75 20.42 -31.82
N LYS A 403 -80.83 19.46 -32.00
CA LYS A 403 -79.47 19.74 -32.53
C LYS A 403 -79.44 19.67 -34.05
N LYS A 404 -79.91 20.74 -34.72
CA LYS A 404 -79.52 21.04 -36.10
C LYS A 404 -78.01 21.31 -36.12
N ILE A 405 -77.26 20.43 -36.78
CA ILE A 405 -75.81 20.53 -36.95
C ILE A 405 -75.50 21.72 -37.87
N LYS A 406 -74.88 22.78 -37.35
CA LYS A 406 -74.08 23.70 -38.16
C LYS A 406 -72.76 22.99 -38.48
N ASN A 407 -72.44 22.83 -39.76
CA ASN A 407 -71.17 22.26 -40.19
C ASN A 407 -70.06 23.29 -39.95
N TYR A 408 -69.29 23.10 -38.88
CA TYR A 408 -68.02 23.78 -38.69
C TYR A 408 -66.99 23.23 -39.68
N THR A 409 -66.22 24.13 -40.28
CA THR A 409 -65.10 23.79 -41.16
C THR A 409 -63.97 23.11 -40.36
N ALA A 410 -63.08 22.39 -41.04
CA ALA A 410 -61.97 21.67 -40.37
C ALA A 410 -61.08 22.60 -39.52
N ALA A 411 -60.90 23.84 -39.95
CA ALA A 411 -60.16 24.87 -39.23
C ALA A 411 -60.86 25.28 -37.92
N GLU A 412 -62.19 25.46 -37.93
CA GLU A 412 -62.97 25.82 -36.74
C GLU A 412 -63.02 24.69 -35.71
N LYS A 413 -63.04 23.42 -36.16
CA LYS A 413 -62.93 22.26 -35.27
C LYS A 413 -61.56 22.17 -34.61
N PHE A 414 -60.49 22.45 -35.34
CA PHE A 414 -59.13 22.45 -34.80
C PHE A 414 -58.92 23.62 -33.81
N GLN A 415 -59.48 24.79 -34.11
CA GLN A 415 -59.42 25.95 -33.24
C GLN A 415 -60.18 25.73 -31.92
N HIS A 416 -61.36 25.10 -31.96
CA HIS A 416 -62.11 24.71 -30.75
C HIS A 416 -61.37 23.65 -29.92
N PHE A 417 -60.74 22.67 -30.57
CA PHE A 417 -59.93 21.66 -29.89
C PHE A 417 -58.72 22.28 -29.17
N LEU A 418 -58.00 23.20 -29.82
CA LEU A 418 -56.90 23.94 -29.20
C LEU A 418 -57.37 24.85 -28.07
N TRP A 419 -58.55 25.45 -28.20
CA TRP A 419 -59.16 26.29 -27.16
C TRP A 419 -59.46 25.47 -25.89
N ASP A 420 -60.08 24.30 -26.03
CA ASP A 420 -60.40 23.41 -24.91
C ASP A 420 -59.15 22.85 -24.21
N ILE A 421 -58.10 22.51 -24.97
CA ILE A 421 -56.81 22.09 -24.41
C ILE A 421 -56.15 23.23 -23.63
N SER A 422 -56.16 24.45 -24.18
CA SER A 422 -55.55 25.61 -23.52
C SER A 422 -56.21 25.96 -22.19
N LEU A 423 -57.55 25.86 -22.11
CA LEU A 423 -58.33 26.07 -20.89
C LEU A 423 -58.09 24.97 -19.85
N SER A 424 -57.98 23.71 -20.30
CA SER A 424 -57.66 22.58 -19.43
C SER A 424 -56.29 22.74 -18.75
N ILE A 425 -55.27 23.20 -19.50
CA ILE A 425 -53.91 23.43 -18.98
C ILE A 425 -53.88 24.67 -18.07
N ALA A 426 -54.53 25.77 -18.46
CA ALA A 426 -54.59 27.00 -17.65
C ALA A 426 -55.33 26.81 -16.31
N SER A 427 -56.31 25.89 -16.26
CA SER A 427 -57.05 25.58 -15.03
C SER A 427 -56.21 24.89 -13.96
N LYS A 428 -55.13 24.19 -14.36
CA LYS A 428 -54.25 23.43 -13.46
C LYS A 428 -53.02 24.22 -13.00
N LEU A 429 -52.56 25.20 -13.78
CA LEU A 429 -51.32 25.95 -13.52
C LEU A 429 -51.60 27.42 -13.20
N LYS A 430 -51.42 27.81 -11.93
CA LYS A 430 -51.73 29.17 -11.42
C LYS A 430 -51.09 30.32 -12.20
N PHE A 431 -49.91 30.14 -12.81
CA PHE A 431 -49.21 31.20 -13.55
C PHE A 431 -49.79 31.50 -14.95
N LEU A 432 -50.63 30.60 -15.49
CA LEU A 432 -51.25 30.74 -16.82
C LEU A 432 -52.65 31.36 -16.76
N LYS A 433 -53.17 31.65 -15.56
CA LYS A 433 -54.58 32.00 -15.30
C LYS A 433 -55.09 33.28 -15.99
N ASN A 434 -54.18 34.14 -16.47
CA ASN A 434 -54.48 35.42 -17.14
C ASN A 434 -53.78 35.58 -18.51
N LYS A 435 -53.33 34.50 -19.16
CA LYS A 435 -52.65 34.56 -20.48
C LYS A 435 -53.62 34.22 -21.62
N SER A 436 -53.43 34.82 -22.79
CA SER A 436 -54.24 34.47 -23.96
C SER A 436 -53.88 33.06 -24.45
N PRO A 437 -54.79 32.33 -25.12
CA PRO A 437 -54.53 30.98 -25.62
C PRO A 437 -53.29 30.89 -26.52
N ALA A 438 -53.05 31.90 -27.35
CA ALA A 438 -51.86 31.98 -28.19
C ALA A 438 -50.57 32.12 -27.37
N GLN A 439 -50.60 32.88 -26.27
CA GLN A 439 -49.47 33.01 -25.36
C GLN A 439 -49.22 31.71 -24.58
N ILE A 440 -50.28 30.99 -24.19
CA ILE A 440 -50.16 29.69 -23.53
C ILE A 440 -49.48 28.69 -24.47
N ILE A 441 -49.92 28.61 -25.73
CA ILE A 441 -49.31 27.73 -26.74
C ILE A 441 -47.84 28.09 -26.95
N PHE A 442 -47.51 29.37 -27.12
CA PHE A 442 -46.13 29.82 -27.30
C PHE A 442 -45.24 29.51 -26.09
N ILE A 443 -45.72 29.77 -24.86
CA ILE A 443 -44.97 29.48 -23.62
C ILE A 443 -44.77 27.97 -23.50
N THR A 444 -45.80 27.16 -23.74
CA THR A 444 -45.67 25.69 -23.69
C THR A 444 -44.68 25.17 -24.72
N ALA A 445 -44.73 25.67 -25.96
CA ALA A 445 -43.78 25.32 -27.01
C ALA A 445 -42.35 25.73 -26.60
N ALA A 446 -42.14 26.96 -26.16
CA ALA A 446 -40.83 27.44 -25.71
C ALA A 446 -40.29 26.64 -24.51
N THR A 447 -41.15 26.27 -23.55
CA THR A 447 -40.73 25.42 -22.43
C THR A 447 -40.38 24.01 -22.86
N ILE A 448 -41.12 23.42 -23.81
CA ILE A 448 -40.80 22.09 -24.36
C ILE A 448 -39.49 22.14 -25.13
N THR A 449 -39.27 23.18 -25.94
CA THR A 449 -38.01 23.38 -26.67
C THR A 449 -36.85 23.60 -25.71
N PHE A 450 -37.02 24.41 -24.66
CA PHE A 450 -36.01 24.59 -23.63
C PHE A 450 -35.71 23.29 -22.88
N LEU A 451 -36.74 22.53 -22.47
CA LEU A 451 -36.56 21.23 -21.80
C LEU A 451 -35.84 20.25 -22.71
N PHE A 452 -36.15 20.27 -24.01
CA PHE A 452 -35.47 19.46 -25.00
C PHE A 452 -33.98 19.82 -25.09
N PHE A 453 -33.62 21.10 -25.30
CA PHE A 453 -32.21 21.49 -25.33
C PHE A 453 -31.50 21.26 -24.00
N TYR A 454 -32.18 21.45 -22.87
CA TYR A 454 -31.62 21.24 -21.56
C TYR A 454 -31.28 19.76 -21.33
N VAL A 455 -32.22 18.86 -21.61
CA VAL A 455 -32.05 17.41 -21.39
C VAL A 455 -31.09 16.79 -22.42
N PHE A 456 -31.22 17.15 -23.70
CA PHE A 456 -30.51 16.47 -24.80
C PHE A 456 -29.17 17.11 -25.18
N LEU A 457 -28.87 18.34 -24.74
CA LEU A 457 -27.61 19.04 -25.08
C LEU A 457 -26.88 19.57 -23.83
N ILE A 458 -27.55 20.39 -23.01
CA ILE A 458 -26.89 21.10 -21.89
C ILE A 458 -26.48 20.11 -20.79
N GLY A 459 -27.37 19.19 -20.40
CA GLY A 459 -27.07 18.15 -19.40
C GLY A 459 -25.84 17.31 -19.76
N PRO A 460 -25.78 16.69 -20.96
CA PRO A 460 -24.60 15.95 -21.42
C PRO A 460 -23.31 16.79 -21.45
N MET A 461 -23.36 18.06 -21.86
CA MET A 461 -22.19 18.95 -21.87
C MET A 461 -21.67 19.27 -20.47
N ILE A 462 -22.57 19.44 -19.49
CA ILE A 462 -22.18 19.60 -18.07
C ILE A 462 -21.53 18.32 -17.54
N ALA A 463 -22.08 17.15 -17.89
CA ALA A 463 -21.52 15.85 -17.51
C ALA A 463 -20.11 15.63 -18.10
N ILE A 464 -19.90 15.97 -19.37
CA ILE A 464 -18.58 15.95 -20.01
C ILE A 464 -17.59 16.83 -19.25
N THR A 465 -17.99 18.07 -18.93
CA THR A 465 -17.13 19.03 -18.22
C THR A 465 -16.74 18.53 -16.83
N ARG A 466 -17.71 17.99 -16.06
CA ARG A 466 -17.47 17.39 -14.75
C ARG A 466 -16.44 16.25 -14.84
N ASN A 467 -16.62 15.35 -15.82
CA ASN A 467 -15.77 14.18 -15.96
C ASN A 467 -14.34 14.53 -16.36
N VAL A 468 -14.15 15.56 -17.19
CA VAL A 468 -12.81 16.07 -17.55
C VAL A 468 -12.09 16.66 -16.33
N VAL A 469 -12.77 17.40 -15.46
CA VAL A 469 -12.17 17.94 -14.23
C VAL A 469 -11.81 16.82 -13.24
N MET A 470 -12.70 15.84 -13.08
CA MET A 470 -12.43 14.68 -12.22
C MET A 470 -11.25 13.84 -12.71
N LEU A 471 -11.09 13.70 -14.03
CA LEU A 471 -9.95 13.01 -14.65
C LEU A 471 -8.62 13.65 -14.23
N GLU A 472 -8.52 14.99 -14.24
CA GLU A 472 -7.31 15.70 -13.84
C GLU A 472 -6.93 15.42 -12.37
N THR A 473 -7.91 15.43 -11.48
CA THR A 473 -7.69 15.15 -10.06
C THR A 473 -7.27 13.70 -9.79
N SER A 474 -7.95 12.72 -10.39
CA SER A 474 -7.61 11.30 -10.20
C SER A 474 -6.25 10.95 -10.80
N VAL A 475 -5.91 11.50 -11.97
CA VAL A 475 -4.57 11.33 -12.58
C VAL A 475 -3.47 11.89 -11.68
N SER A 476 -3.73 12.99 -10.98
CA SER A 476 -2.76 13.59 -10.05
C SER A 476 -2.53 12.70 -8.82
N ARG A 477 -3.59 12.09 -8.30
CA ARG A 477 -3.50 11.15 -7.18
C ARG A 477 -2.79 9.85 -7.54
N VAL A 478 -3.04 9.28 -8.72
CA VAL A 478 -2.26 8.12 -9.20
C VAL A 478 -0.76 8.41 -9.10
N PHE A 479 -0.33 9.63 -9.45
CA PHE A 479 1.08 10.00 -9.36
C PHE A 479 1.59 10.15 -7.92
N GLU A 480 0.82 10.79 -7.04
CA GLU A 480 1.20 10.89 -5.62
C GLU A 480 1.32 9.51 -4.99
N GLU A 481 0.34 8.64 -5.22
CA GLU A 481 0.27 7.31 -4.62
C GLU A 481 1.33 6.36 -5.18
N VAL A 482 1.63 6.42 -6.49
CA VAL A 482 2.74 5.64 -7.06
C VAL A 482 4.09 6.10 -6.50
N ASN A 483 4.31 7.42 -6.34
CA ASN A 483 5.56 7.93 -5.78
C ASN A 483 5.72 7.63 -4.29
N SER A 484 4.62 7.54 -3.54
CA SER A 484 4.63 7.08 -2.15
C SER A 484 4.59 5.55 -2.02
N ASN A 485 4.80 4.82 -3.12
CA ASN A 485 4.80 3.35 -3.19
C ASN A 485 3.47 2.70 -2.72
N ASN A 486 2.35 3.42 -2.79
CA ASN A 486 1.01 2.95 -2.47
C ASN A 486 0.29 2.46 -3.74
N LEU A 487 0.77 1.34 -4.26
CA LEU A 487 0.31 0.83 -5.55
C LEU A 487 -1.15 0.36 -5.56
N ARG A 488 -1.71 -0.01 -4.40
CA ARG A 488 -3.13 -0.37 -4.25
C ARG A 488 -4.04 0.84 -4.49
N GLU A 489 -3.71 1.99 -3.88
CA GLU A 489 -4.47 3.23 -4.09
C GLU A 489 -4.29 3.75 -5.53
N ALA A 490 -3.08 3.62 -6.09
CA ALA A 490 -2.83 3.93 -7.49
C ALA A 490 -3.68 3.09 -8.45
N SER A 491 -3.84 1.78 -8.18
CA SER A 491 -4.73 0.91 -8.95
C SER A 491 -6.19 1.34 -8.85
N PHE A 492 -6.63 1.79 -7.68
CA PHE A 492 -8.00 2.26 -7.45
C PHE A 492 -8.29 3.56 -8.21
N GLU A 493 -7.37 4.54 -8.16
CA GLU A 493 -7.55 5.79 -8.89
C GLU A 493 -7.50 5.57 -10.43
N LEU A 494 -6.78 4.55 -10.92
CA LEU A 494 -6.87 4.12 -12.33
C LEU A 494 -8.24 3.57 -12.72
N ASP A 495 -8.92 2.84 -11.83
CA ASP A 495 -10.30 2.38 -12.04
C ASP A 495 -11.29 3.56 -12.16
N VAL A 496 -11.08 4.60 -11.36
CA VAL A 496 -11.87 5.84 -11.45
C VAL A 496 -11.65 6.52 -12.80
N ILE A 497 -10.40 6.62 -13.25
CA ILE A 497 -10.06 7.21 -14.56
C ILE A 497 -10.67 6.40 -15.70
N GLU A 498 -10.58 5.07 -15.68
CA GLU A 498 -11.19 4.20 -16.70
C GLU A 498 -12.71 4.41 -16.78
N ALA A 499 -13.39 4.45 -15.64
CA ALA A 499 -14.84 4.70 -15.58
C ALA A 499 -15.21 6.08 -16.15
N LEU A 500 -14.42 7.11 -15.86
CA LEU A 500 -14.63 8.47 -16.38
C LEU A 500 -14.42 8.54 -17.90
N VAL A 501 -13.37 7.89 -18.43
CA VAL A 501 -13.13 7.80 -19.88
C VAL A 501 -14.27 7.06 -20.59
N LYS A 502 -14.79 5.99 -20.00
CA LYS A 502 -15.91 5.22 -20.53
C LYS A 502 -17.22 6.00 -20.53
N GLU A 503 -17.50 6.77 -19.48
CA GLU A 503 -18.66 7.67 -19.43
C GLU A 503 -18.52 8.78 -20.49
N LEU A 504 -17.32 9.32 -20.71
CA LEU A 504 -17.05 10.28 -21.77
C LEU A 504 -17.28 9.69 -23.17
N LEU A 505 -16.83 8.46 -23.44
CA LEU A 505 -17.11 7.75 -24.69
C LEU A 505 -18.61 7.65 -24.96
N ASN A 506 -19.38 7.22 -23.95
CA ASN A 506 -20.84 7.10 -24.05
C ASN A 506 -21.53 8.47 -24.28
N LEU A 507 -21.05 9.53 -23.63
CA LEU A 507 -21.59 10.88 -23.80
C LEU A 507 -21.26 11.46 -25.19
N VAL A 508 -20.06 11.24 -25.69
CA VAL A 508 -19.65 11.64 -27.06
C VAL A 508 -20.48 10.90 -28.10
N ASP A 509 -20.77 9.62 -27.88
CA ASP A 509 -21.60 8.86 -28.80
C ASP A 509 -23.09 9.25 -28.71
N TYR A 510 -23.61 9.52 -27.51
CA TYR A 510 -24.94 10.08 -27.31
C TYR A 510 -25.14 11.41 -28.06
N LEU A 511 -24.10 12.26 -28.10
CA LEU A 511 -24.09 13.52 -28.83
C LEU A 511 -23.79 13.36 -30.34
N SER A 512 -23.74 12.14 -30.88
CA SER A 512 -23.44 11.90 -32.30
C SER A 512 -24.34 12.71 -33.24
N TRP A 513 -25.64 12.79 -32.92
CA TRP A 513 -26.60 13.55 -33.71
C TRP A 513 -26.23 15.04 -33.79
N PHE A 514 -25.62 15.59 -32.74
CA PHE A 514 -25.19 16.99 -32.69
C PHE A 514 -23.92 17.21 -33.51
N PHE A 515 -22.93 16.31 -33.42
CA PHE A 515 -21.74 16.36 -34.28
C PHE A 515 -22.12 16.26 -35.77
N ASP A 516 -23.10 15.43 -36.10
CA ASP A 516 -23.64 15.32 -37.46
C ASP A 516 -24.35 16.60 -37.91
N LEU A 517 -25.12 17.22 -37.01
CA LEU A 517 -25.88 18.44 -37.27
C LEU A 517 -24.99 19.68 -37.46
N VAL A 518 -23.87 19.77 -36.75
CA VAL A 518 -22.91 20.89 -36.82
C VAL A 518 -21.81 20.65 -37.88
N GLY A 519 -21.76 19.46 -38.50
CA GLY A 519 -20.81 19.14 -39.57
C GLY A 519 -19.41 18.74 -39.08
N LEU A 520 -19.29 18.25 -37.84
CA LEU A 520 -18.01 17.94 -37.17
C LEU A 520 -17.70 16.43 -37.08
N LYS A 521 -18.13 15.65 -38.07
CA LYS A 521 -17.98 14.17 -38.10
C LYS A 521 -16.54 13.68 -37.92
N ASN A 522 -15.57 14.32 -38.57
CA ASN A 522 -14.17 13.90 -38.50
C ASN A 522 -13.58 14.11 -37.09
N GLN A 523 -13.99 15.19 -36.42
CA GLN A 523 -13.55 15.49 -35.05
C GLN A 523 -14.16 14.50 -34.06
N LYS A 524 -15.42 14.08 -34.25
CA LYS A 524 -16.03 12.99 -33.47
C LYS A 524 -15.20 11.72 -33.56
N ILE A 525 -14.86 11.28 -34.77
CA ILE A 525 -14.09 10.04 -35.01
C ILE A 525 -12.73 10.11 -34.30
N GLN A 526 -12.05 11.25 -34.36
CA GLN A 526 -10.77 11.43 -33.68
C GLN A 526 -10.89 11.41 -32.15
N VAL A 527 -11.92 12.06 -31.57
CA VAL A 527 -12.19 12.04 -30.13
C VAL A 527 -12.52 10.62 -29.65
N VAL A 528 -13.36 9.90 -30.38
CA VAL A 528 -13.72 8.50 -30.08
C VAL A 528 -12.48 7.60 -30.16
N ASN A 529 -11.65 7.74 -31.20
CA ASN A 529 -10.42 6.95 -31.32
C ASN A 529 -9.45 7.27 -30.18
N THR A 530 -9.28 8.54 -29.81
CA THR A 530 -8.37 8.95 -28.73
C THR A 530 -8.83 8.38 -27.38
N LEU A 531 -10.13 8.51 -27.08
CA LEU A 531 -10.69 7.98 -25.84
C LEU A 531 -10.64 6.44 -25.81
N SER A 532 -10.89 5.77 -26.93
CA SER A 532 -10.81 4.30 -27.01
C SER A 532 -9.40 3.76 -26.82
N TRP A 533 -8.39 4.40 -27.44
CA TRP A 533 -6.99 4.05 -27.20
C TRP A 533 -6.53 4.39 -25.77
N SER A 534 -7.08 5.46 -25.19
CA SER A 534 -6.82 5.83 -23.79
C SER A 534 -7.44 4.81 -22.81
N GLU A 535 -8.66 4.33 -23.07
CA GLU A 535 -9.29 3.24 -22.29
C GLU A 535 -8.42 1.97 -22.33
N LEU A 536 -7.99 1.55 -23.52
CA LEU A 536 -7.12 0.38 -23.69
C LEU A 536 -5.77 0.56 -22.97
N TYR A 537 -5.20 1.77 -23.02
CA TYR A 537 -3.98 2.10 -22.28
C TYR A 537 -4.17 1.96 -20.76
N LEU A 538 -5.26 2.51 -20.22
CA LEU A 538 -5.56 2.47 -18.78
C LEU A 538 -5.74 1.03 -18.28
N GLN A 539 -6.39 0.18 -19.08
CA GLN A 539 -6.54 -1.24 -18.77
C GLN A 539 -5.19 -1.96 -18.69
N ILE A 540 -4.27 -1.67 -19.60
CA ILE A 540 -2.93 -2.26 -19.60
C ILE A 540 -2.10 -1.73 -18.41
N ALA A 541 -2.15 -0.41 -18.16
CA ALA A 541 -1.44 0.21 -17.04
C ALA A 541 -1.91 -0.35 -15.68
N ARG A 542 -3.22 -0.51 -15.51
CA ARG A 542 -3.82 -1.15 -14.33
C ARG A 542 -3.37 -2.60 -14.21
N LYS A 543 -3.40 -3.38 -15.29
CA LYS A 543 -2.94 -4.77 -15.30
C LYS A 543 -1.49 -4.89 -14.81
N ILE A 544 -0.63 -3.99 -15.26
CA ILE A 544 0.78 -3.92 -14.83
C ILE A 544 0.89 -3.59 -13.33
N ILE A 545 0.14 -2.61 -12.82
CA ILE A 545 0.16 -2.26 -11.39
C ILE A 545 -0.36 -3.41 -10.52
N ILE A 546 -1.41 -4.10 -10.94
CA ILE A 546 -1.94 -5.29 -10.23
C ILE A 546 -0.90 -6.41 -10.20
N GLN A 547 -0.24 -6.68 -11.32
CA GLN A 547 0.86 -7.66 -11.37
C GLN A 547 2.00 -7.26 -10.42
N PHE A 548 2.28 -5.97 -10.30
CA PHE A 548 3.29 -5.45 -9.38
C PHE A 548 2.87 -5.55 -7.91
N ILE A 549 1.59 -5.34 -7.58
CA ILE A 549 1.05 -5.58 -6.23
C ILE A 549 1.18 -7.07 -5.88
N SER A 550 0.85 -7.97 -6.81
CA SER A 550 1.04 -9.42 -6.62
C SER A 550 2.51 -9.76 -6.38
N PHE A 551 3.41 -9.11 -7.12
CA PHE A 551 4.85 -9.24 -6.94
C PHE A 551 5.31 -8.75 -5.54
N GLN A 552 4.88 -7.55 -5.10
CA GLN A 552 5.16 -7.02 -3.77
C GLN A 552 4.62 -7.92 -2.66
N ASN A 553 3.37 -8.36 -2.75
CA ASN A 553 2.78 -9.25 -1.74
C ASN A 553 3.55 -10.58 -1.65
N LEU A 554 4.06 -11.10 -2.77
CA LEU A 554 4.83 -12.35 -2.79
C LEU A 554 6.21 -12.17 -2.13
N LEU A 555 6.82 -10.99 -2.25
CA LEU A 555 8.02 -10.60 -1.51
C LEU A 555 7.76 -10.38 0.00
N GLU A 556 6.61 -9.78 0.36
CA GLU A 556 6.22 -9.51 1.76
C GLU A 556 5.83 -10.77 2.54
N LEU A 557 5.41 -11.85 1.85
CA LEU A 557 5.10 -13.17 2.43
C LEU A 557 6.34 -13.97 2.90
N GLN A 558 7.43 -13.29 3.24
CA GLN A 558 8.63 -13.86 3.88
C GLN A 558 8.53 -13.92 5.42
N GLU A 559 7.32 -13.94 5.97
CA GLU A 559 7.13 -14.38 7.35
C GLU A 559 7.13 -15.92 7.39
N ASP A 560 8.14 -16.42 8.10
CA ASP A 560 8.37 -17.80 8.55
C ASP A 560 9.38 -18.63 7.74
N ASN A 561 10.57 -18.72 8.35
CA ASN A 561 11.56 -19.81 8.30
C ASN A 561 12.90 -19.58 7.56
N LEU A 562 13.63 -18.56 8.00
CA LEU A 562 15.09 -18.63 8.02
C LEU A 562 15.61 -17.65 9.07
N ILE A 563 15.88 -18.12 10.29
CA ILE A 563 16.53 -17.29 11.31
C ILE A 563 18.02 -17.59 11.20
N LEU A 564 18.72 -16.75 10.44
CA LEU A 564 20.17 -16.63 10.58
C LEU A 564 20.42 -16.07 11.97
N THR A 565 21.06 -16.85 12.85
CA THR A 565 21.43 -16.39 14.20
C THR A 565 22.93 -16.44 14.37
N SER A 566 23.47 -15.52 15.16
CA SER A 566 24.87 -15.57 15.58
C SER A 566 25.14 -16.80 16.46
N GLY A 567 26.07 -17.67 16.06
CA GLY A 567 26.48 -18.85 16.80
C GLY A 567 27.85 -18.69 17.48
N SER A 568 28.15 -19.55 18.47
CA SER A 568 29.46 -19.59 19.15
C SER A 568 30.56 -20.28 18.33
N ASP A 569 30.19 -21.27 17.51
CA ASP A 569 31.12 -22.14 16.75
C ASP A 569 31.17 -21.78 15.25
N SER A 570 30.21 -20.98 14.79
CA SER A 570 30.12 -20.34 13.48
C SER A 570 29.37 -19.02 13.63
N PHE A 571 29.87 -17.94 13.02
CA PHE A 571 29.26 -16.60 13.19
C PHE A 571 27.82 -16.51 12.68
N LEU A 572 27.38 -17.48 11.86
CA LEU A 572 26.01 -17.64 11.39
C LEU A 572 25.57 -19.10 11.53
N LYS A 573 24.28 -19.30 11.85
CA LYS A 573 23.63 -20.61 11.92
C LYS A 573 22.21 -20.54 11.34
N VAL A 574 21.80 -21.58 10.62
CA VAL A 574 20.42 -21.78 10.13
C VAL A 574 19.62 -22.57 11.18
N THR A 575 18.50 -22.04 11.67
CA THR A 575 17.69 -22.70 12.72
C THR A 575 16.44 -23.45 12.21
N SER A 576 15.94 -23.16 11.01
CA SER A 576 14.87 -23.93 10.36
C SER A 576 14.97 -23.84 8.82
N ALA A 577 14.69 -24.95 8.14
CA ALA A 577 14.58 -24.99 6.69
C ALA A 577 13.13 -24.63 6.32
N GLY A 578 12.92 -23.40 5.86
CA GLY A 578 11.60 -22.93 5.46
C GLY A 578 11.00 -23.64 4.26
N ASN A 579 9.67 -23.56 4.19
CA ASN A 579 8.84 -24.18 3.16
C ASN A 579 9.34 -23.86 1.74
N ASN A 580 9.06 -24.82 0.85
CA ASN A 580 9.51 -24.90 -0.53
C ASN A 580 9.27 -23.60 -1.33
N LEU A 581 10.29 -22.73 -1.41
CA LEU A 581 10.25 -21.47 -2.18
C LEU A 581 9.97 -21.74 -3.66
N THR A 582 10.22 -22.96 -4.17
CA THR A 582 10.06 -23.35 -5.58
C THR A 582 8.66 -23.04 -6.14
N ASN A 583 7.57 -23.34 -5.42
CA ASN A 583 6.22 -23.04 -5.92
C ASN A 583 5.99 -21.53 -6.06
N LYS A 584 6.53 -20.74 -5.13
CA LYS A 584 6.47 -19.28 -5.16
C LYS A 584 7.36 -18.69 -6.26
N ILE A 585 8.50 -19.33 -6.55
CA ILE A 585 9.39 -18.96 -7.66
C ILE A 585 8.73 -19.25 -9.00
N ASP A 586 8.07 -20.41 -9.16
CA ASP A 586 7.32 -20.73 -10.38
C ASP A 586 6.17 -19.72 -10.61
N GLU A 587 5.49 -19.30 -9.53
CA GLU A 587 4.51 -18.20 -9.57
C GLU A 587 5.15 -16.86 -9.95
N LEU A 588 6.35 -16.55 -9.45
CA LEU A 588 7.11 -15.34 -9.82
C LEU A 588 7.59 -15.34 -11.28
N GLU A 589 8.05 -16.48 -11.81
CA GLU A 589 8.45 -16.60 -13.22
C GLU A 589 7.26 -16.44 -14.17
N ALA A 590 6.11 -17.02 -13.82
CA ALA A 590 4.86 -16.82 -14.54
C ALA A 590 4.44 -15.34 -14.52
N LEU A 591 4.50 -14.68 -13.36
CA LEU A 591 4.21 -13.25 -13.22
C LEU A 591 5.15 -12.38 -14.04
N ASN A 592 6.45 -12.70 -14.09
CA ASN A 592 7.44 -11.95 -14.89
C ASN A 592 7.15 -12.04 -16.39
N THR A 593 6.82 -13.25 -16.87
CA THR A 593 6.46 -13.48 -18.27
C THR A 593 5.22 -12.67 -18.66
N ASP A 594 4.20 -12.67 -17.82
CA ASP A 594 2.97 -11.90 -18.00
C ASP A 594 3.21 -10.37 -17.99
N LEU A 595 4.20 -9.90 -17.23
CA LEU A 595 4.60 -8.49 -17.16
C LEU A 595 5.35 -8.07 -18.43
N GLU A 596 6.20 -8.93 -18.97
CA GLU A 596 6.93 -8.69 -20.21
C GLU A 596 5.98 -8.61 -21.43
N ASP A 597 4.95 -9.46 -21.46
CA ASP A 597 3.91 -9.39 -22.49
C ASP A 597 3.01 -8.16 -22.36
N SER A 598 2.67 -7.77 -21.13
CA SER A 598 1.89 -6.54 -20.87
C SER A 598 2.68 -5.29 -21.27
N LYS A 599 4.02 -5.29 -21.11
CA LYS A 599 4.91 -4.23 -21.60
C LYS A 599 4.94 -4.14 -23.12
N LYS A 600 5.05 -5.26 -23.85
CA LYS A 600 5.02 -5.26 -25.33
C LYS A 600 3.69 -4.72 -25.86
N LEU A 601 2.58 -5.10 -25.24
CA LEU A 601 1.24 -4.63 -25.61
C LEU A 601 1.11 -3.11 -25.37
N LEU A 602 1.63 -2.62 -24.24
CA LEU A 602 1.67 -1.20 -23.91
C LEU A 602 2.41 -0.41 -25.00
N GLU A 603 3.63 -0.81 -25.36
CA GLU A 603 4.45 -0.15 -26.40
C GLU A 603 3.73 -0.04 -27.76
N SER A 604 2.88 -1.04 -28.09
CA SER A 604 2.06 -1.03 -29.30
C SER A 604 0.96 0.04 -29.26
N VAL A 605 0.19 0.10 -28.17
CA VAL A 605 -0.90 1.09 -27.97
C VAL A 605 -0.36 2.52 -28.03
N LEU A 606 0.83 2.74 -27.49
CA LEU A 606 1.48 4.05 -27.44
C LEU A 606 1.92 4.54 -28.82
N ARG A 607 2.37 3.63 -29.67
CA ARG A 607 2.70 3.93 -31.06
C ARG A 607 1.47 4.42 -31.83
N GLU A 608 0.28 3.88 -31.55
CA GLU A 608 -0.96 4.35 -32.17
C GLU A 608 -1.43 5.70 -31.62
N LEU A 609 -1.33 5.93 -30.31
CA LEU A 609 -1.65 7.22 -29.69
C LEU A 609 -0.78 8.36 -30.23
N SER A 610 0.50 8.10 -30.51
CA SER A 610 1.44 9.12 -31.03
C SER A 610 1.13 9.61 -32.45
N LYS A 611 0.25 8.93 -33.21
CA LYS A 611 -0.10 9.29 -34.59
C LYS A 611 -1.29 10.26 -34.70
N LEU A 612 -1.92 10.62 -33.57
CA LEU A 612 -3.13 11.44 -33.55
C LEU A 612 -2.77 12.94 -33.48
N ASP A 613 -2.71 13.61 -34.64
CA ASP A 613 -2.49 15.06 -34.76
C ASP A 613 -3.77 15.85 -34.40
N PHE A 614 -3.92 16.27 -33.15
CA PHE A 614 -5.01 17.15 -32.73
C PHE A 614 -4.59 18.17 -31.68
N THR A 615 -4.97 19.45 -31.87
CA THR A 615 -4.79 20.53 -30.91
C THR A 615 -6.14 21.09 -30.47
N VAL A 616 -6.53 20.77 -29.24
CA VAL A 616 -7.51 21.51 -28.42
C VAL A 616 -6.87 21.66 -27.04
N PRO A 617 -7.03 22.82 -26.36
CA PRO A 617 -6.20 23.15 -25.20
C PRO A 617 -6.53 22.21 -24.04
N ILE A 618 -5.48 21.70 -23.39
CA ILE A 618 -5.42 21.11 -22.03
C ILE A 618 -5.17 19.59 -21.95
N VAL A 619 -5.70 18.73 -22.83
CA VAL A 619 -5.73 17.28 -22.50
C VAL A 619 -4.70 16.39 -23.22
N GLY A 620 -4.33 16.67 -24.48
CA GLY A 620 -3.47 15.76 -25.27
C GLY A 620 -2.01 15.70 -24.83
N ASP A 621 -1.36 16.86 -24.69
CA ASP A 621 0.06 16.96 -24.29
C ASP A 621 0.26 16.52 -22.82
N TYR A 622 -0.71 16.81 -21.95
CA TYR A 622 -0.69 16.38 -20.56
C TYR A 622 -0.75 14.84 -20.43
N LEU A 623 -1.65 14.18 -21.15
CA LEU A 623 -1.76 12.71 -21.14
C LEU A 623 -0.52 12.03 -21.74
N TYR A 624 0.09 12.62 -22.78
CA TYR A 624 1.32 12.11 -23.38
C TYR A 624 2.55 12.28 -22.47
N GLN A 625 2.71 13.43 -21.83
CA GLN A 625 3.78 13.68 -20.85
C GLN A 625 3.62 12.80 -19.59
N LYS A 626 2.37 12.55 -19.17
CA LYS A 626 2.07 11.62 -18.07
C LYS A 626 2.40 10.17 -18.45
N TYR A 627 2.18 9.77 -19.69
CA TYR A 627 2.63 8.47 -20.21
C TYR A 627 4.16 8.29 -20.08
N LEU A 628 4.96 9.29 -20.48
CA LEU A 628 6.43 9.22 -20.36
C LEU A 628 6.88 9.07 -18.88
N SER A 629 6.14 9.67 -17.94
CA SER A 629 6.42 9.53 -16.51
C SER A 629 6.10 8.13 -15.96
N LEU A 630 5.00 7.52 -16.39
CA LEU A 630 4.62 6.15 -15.99
C LEU A 630 5.57 5.10 -16.59
N GLN A 631 6.02 5.28 -17.84
CA GLN A 631 7.01 4.40 -18.48
C GLN A 631 8.34 4.37 -17.72
N LYS A 632 8.79 5.51 -17.18
CA LYS A 632 10.03 5.61 -16.39
C LYS A 632 9.93 4.76 -15.13
N ILE A 633 8.79 4.82 -14.44
CA ILE A 633 8.52 4.05 -13.22
C ILE A 633 8.49 2.55 -13.54
N THR A 634 7.76 2.10 -14.56
CA THR A 634 7.69 0.68 -14.94
C THR A 634 9.06 0.11 -15.34
N LYS A 635 9.89 0.91 -16.03
CA LYS A 635 11.23 0.49 -16.47
C LYS A 635 12.22 0.37 -15.32
N GLU A 636 12.15 1.25 -14.32
CA GLU A 636 13.01 1.18 -13.14
C GLU A 636 12.72 -0.05 -12.29
N HIS A 637 11.45 -0.41 -12.10
CA HIS A 637 11.07 -1.55 -11.27
C HIS A 637 11.29 -2.91 -11.93
N LEU A 638 11.12 -3.00 -13.27
CA LEU A 638 11.42 -4.23 -14.03
C LEU A 638 12.91 -4.56 -14.09
N LYS A 639 13.80 -3.57 -13.92
CA LYS A 639 15.26 -3.76 -13.97
C LYS A 639 15.78 -4.62 -12.81
N PHE A 640 15.05 -4.65 -11.69
CA PHE A 640 15.36 -5.47 -10.51
C PHE A 640 15.42 -6.97 -10.82
N LEU A 641 14.51 -7.46 -11.67
CA LEU A 641 14.37 -8.88 -12.01
C LEU A 641 15.42 -9.41 -12.99
N ASP A 642 16.14 -8.52 -13.68
CA ASP A 642 17.11 -8.89 -14.73
C ASP A 642 18.52 -9.20 -14.17
N THR A 643 18.66 -9.26 -12.85
CA THR A 643 19.97 -9.45 -12.20
C THR A 643 20.32 -10.93 -12.08
N ARG A 644 21.39 -11.35 -12.79
CA ARG A 644 21.88 -12.74 -12.85
C ARG A 644 22.07 -13.40 -11.47
N PHE A 645 22.57 -12.64 -10.50
CA PHE A 645 22.80 -13.12 -9.13
C PHE A 645 21.48 -13.49 -8.41
N VAL A 646 20.43 -12.67 -8.58
CA VAL A 646 19.10 -12.92 -7.98
C VAL A 646 18.45 -14.12 -8.64
N THR A 647 18.55 -14.24 -9.97
CA THR A 647 18.02 -15.41 -10.69
C THR A 647 18.75 -16.70 -10.30
N ASP A 648 20.07 -16.64 -10.04
CA ASP A 648 20.84 -17.82 -9.64
C ASP A 648 20.56 -18.29 -8.22
N LEU A 649 20.28 -17.36 -7.29
CA LEU A 649 19.87 -17.66 -5.91
C LEU A 649 18.47 -18.29 -5.85
N LEU A 650 17.60 -17.95 -6.80
CA LEU A 650 16.19 -18.31 -6.83
C LEU A 650 15.89 -19.50 -7.77
N SER A 651 16.80 -19.93 -8.64
CA SER A 651 16.52 -21.01 -9.61
C SER A 651 16.21 -22.39 -8.98
N SER A 652 15.42 -23.20 -9.69
CA SER A 652 14.76 -24.40 -9.18
C SER A 652 15.66 -25.62 -8.96
N GLY A 653 15.48 -26.28 -7.81
CA GLY A 653 15.69 -27.72 -7.58
C GLY A 653 17.11 -28.20 -7.25
N THR A 654 18.16 -27.64 -7.84
CA THR A 654 19.54 -28.08 -7.58
C THR A 654 20.16 -27.34 -6.40
N GLU A 655 20.88 -28.07 -5.55
CA GLU A 655 21.68 -27.48 -4.49
C GLU A 655 22.83 -26.69 -5.14
N LYS A 656 22.85 -25.38 -4.92
CA LYS A 656 23.91 -24.49 -5.36
C LYS A 656 24.74 -24.04 -4.16
N ASN A 657 26.07 -24.01 -4.31
CA ASN A 657 26.96 -23.52 -3.27
C ASN A 657 27.67 -22.23 -3.71
N PHE A 658 27.53 -21.20 -2.88
CA PHE A 658 28.13 -19.89 -3.07
C PHE A 658 29.18 -19.65 -1.99
N ALA A 659 30.41 -19.37 -2.40
CA ALA A 659 31.49 -19.02 -1.50
C ALA A 659 31.71 -17.51 -1.49
N ILE A 660 31.46 -16.86 -0.35
CA ILE A 660 31.74 -15.43 -0.16
C ILE A 660 33.05 -15.30 0.61
N LEU A 661 34.08 -14.77 -0.04
CA LEU A 661 35.37 -14.46 0.57
C LEU A 661 35.32 -13.04 1.13
N ILE A 662 35.51 -12.90 2.44
CA ILE A 662 35.59 -11.60 3.11
C ILE A 662 37.05 -11.19 3.17
N VAL A 663 37.38 -10.03 2.59
CA VAL A 663 38.76 -9.53 2.46
C VAL A 663 38.95 -8.20 3.18
N ASP A 664 40.07 -8.06 3.86
CA ASP A 664 40.52 -6.82 4.46
C ASP A 664 41.40 -6.06 3.47
N ASN A 665 40.77 -5.20 2.67
CA ASN A 665 41.41 -4.35 1.67
C ASN A 665 42.04 -3.07 2.25
N THR A 666 42.09 -2.94 3.57
CA THR A 666 42.87 -1.88 4.23
C THR A 666 44.32 -2.28 4.50
N ARG A 667 44.63 -3.57 4.31
CA ARG A 667 45.99 -4.09 4.43
C ARG A 667 46.67 -4.09 3.06
N PRO A 668 47.96 -3.69 2.98
CA PRO A 668 48.66 -3.62 1.71
C PRO A 668 49.06 -5.04 1.26
N LYS A 669 48.20 -5.62 0.43
CA LYS A 669 48.38 -6.90 -0.27
C LYS A 669 48.04 -6.75 -1.75
N PRO A 670 48.55 -7.65 -2.62
CA PRO A 670 48.25 -7.60 -4.04
C PRO A 670 46.75 -7.67 -4.32
N ARG A 671 46.27 -6.78 -5.20
CA ARG A 671 44.97 -6.82 -5.88
C ARG A 671 43.71 -6.60 -5.02
N ILE A 672 43.40 -7.48 -4.07
CA ILE A 672 42.06 -7.53 -3.43
C ILE A 672 42.12 -7.27 -1.91
N GLY A 673 43.32 -7.22 -1.33
CA GLY A 673 43.52 -7.22 0.12
C GLY A 673 43.83 -8.61 0.64
N ASP A 674 43.83 -8.78 1.96
CA ASP A 674 44.14 -10.06 2.59
C ASP A 674 42.86 -10.75 3.06
N LEU A 675 42.84 -12.09 3.10
CA LEU A 675 41.66 -12.83 3.50
C LEU A 675 41.39 -12.61 4.99
N ALA A 676 40.15 -12.27 5.35
CA ALA A 676 39.68 -12.25 6.73
C ALA A 676 38.91 -13.54 7.06
N GLY A 677 38.14 -14.07 6.10
CA GLY A 677 37.45 -15.34 6.27
C GLY A 677 36.52 -15.69 5.11
N LEU A 678 35.71 -16.72 5.34
CA LEU A 678 34.82 -17.30 4.33
C LEU A 678 33.41 -17.43 4.90
N VAL A 679 32.42 -17.12 4.06
CA VAL A 679 31.01 -17.49 4.24
C VAL A 679 30.60 -18.40 3.09
N LEU A 680 30.45 -19.70 3.34
CA LEU A 680 29.92 -20.67 2.38
C LEU A 680 28.42 -20.83 2.60
N LEU A 681 27.64 -20.47 1.58
CA LEU A 681 26.18 -20.57 1.55
C LEU A 681 25.79 -21.75 0.67
N THR A 682 24.95 -22.63 1.19
CA THR A 682 24.27 -23.64 0.39
C THR A 682 22.83 -23.25 0.25
N VAL A 683 22.39 -23.07 -0.99
CA VAL A 683 21.02 -22.70 -1.34
C VAL A 683 20.41 -23.85 -2.12
N LYS A 684 19.21 -24.27 -1.72
CA LYS A 684 18.43 -25.26 -2.47
C LYS A 684 17.02 -24.74 -2.58
N SER A 685 16.52 -24.63 -3.82
CA SER A 685 15.14 -24.18 -4.05
C SER A 685 14.84 -22.83 -3.37
N GLY A 686 15.75 -21.86 -3.48
CA GLY A 686 15.61 -20.53 -2.88
C GLY A 686 15.79 -20.44 -1.35
N SER A 687 15.96 -21.57 -0.66
CA SER A 687 16.20 -21.59 0.79
C SER A 687 17.66 -21.86 1.12
N ILE A 688 18.25 -21.08 2.03
CA ILE A 688 19.58 -21.36 2.59
C ILE A 688 19.47 -22.59 3.50
N THR A 689 20.03 -23.72 3.08
CA THR A 689 19.97 -24.99 3.81
C THR A 689 21.14 -25.16 4.78
N SER A 690 22.30 -24.59 4.47
CA SER A 690 23.45 -24.56 5.36
C SER A 690 24.29 -23.32 5.14
N ILE A 691 24.91 -22.84 6.22
CA ILE A 691 25.88 -21.75 6.20
C ILE A 691 27.11 -22.14 7.02
N ILE A 692 28.30 -21.87 6.48
CA ILE A 692 29.56 -21.97 7.21
C ILE A 692 30.20 -20.60 7.17
N SER A 693 30.36 -19.96 8.32
CA SER A 693 31.00 -18.64 8.44
C SER A 693 32.11 -18.71 9.48
N LYS A 694 33.36 -18.61 9.03
CA LYS A 694 34.57 -18.76 9.85
C LYS A 694 35.69 -17.83 9.40
N PRO A 695 36.55 -17.37 10.33
CA PRO A 695 37.80 -16.71 9.96
C PRO A 695 38.71 -17.74 9.29
N TYR A 696 39.57 -17.30 8.37
CA TYR A 696 40.32 -18.25 7.53
C TYR A 696 41.31 -19.11 8.34
N GLU A 697 41.79 -18.61 9.48
CA GLU A 697 42.70 -19.31 10.38
C GLU A 697 42.08 -20.55 11.03
N GLU A 698 40.74 -20.60 11.11
CA GLU A 698 40.00 -21.74 11.66
C GLU A 698 39.62 -22.77 10.58
N ILE A 699 40.02 -22.55 9.32
CA ILE A 699 39.71 -23.42 8.18
C ILE A 699 40.98 -24.16 7.74
N ASN A 700 40.94 -25.50 7.80
CA ASN A 700 42.00 -26.34 7.26
C ASN A 700 41.76 -26.58 5.76
N PHE A 701 42.23 -25.67 4.91
CA PHE A 701 42.12 -25.80 3.46
C PHE A 701 42.91 -26.99 2.91
N ASP A 702 42.26 -27.79 2.06
CA ASP A 702 42.93 -28.87 1.33
C ASP A 702 43.64 -28.34 0.09
N LEU A 703 44.95 -28.18 0.22
CA LEU A 703 45.83 -27.68 -0.83
C LEU A 703 46.41 -28.79 -1.72
N SER A 704 45.89 -30.02 -1.65
CA SER A 704 46.36 -31.13 -2.48
C SER A 704 46.08 -30.94 -3.97
N THR A 705 45.01 -30.21 -4.31
CA THR A 705 44.56 -29.88 -5.67
C THR A 705 45.38 -28.78 -6.33
N LEU A 706 46.29 -28.11 -5.60
CA LEU A 706 47.14 -27.05 -6.16
C LEU A 706 47.95 -27.55 -7.35
N GLN A 707 47.83 -26.85 -8.48
CA GLN A 707 48.63 -27.13 -9.66
C GLN A 707 50.01 -26.48 -9.52
N ASP A 708 51.04 -27.10 -10.12
CA ASP A 708 52.40 -26.54 -10.10
C ASP A 708 52.48 -25.19 -10.81
N GLU A 709 51.52 -24.90 -11.69
CA GLU A 709 51.33 -23.60 -12.33
C GLU A 709 51.05 -22.51 -11.30
N THR A 710 50.04 -22.70 -10.45
CA THR A 710 49.67 -21.78 -9.36
C THR A 710 50.82 -21.56 -8.38
N VAL A 711 51.62 -22.59 -8.11
CA VAL A 711 52.81 -22.46 -7.24
C VAL A 711 53.82 -21.48 -7.85
N LYS A 712 53.97 -21.47 -9.18
CA LYS A 712 54.84 -20.52 -9.88
C LYS A 712 54.26 -19.10 -9.87
N THR A 713 52.95 -18.95 -10.00
CA THR A 713 52.28 -17.63 -9.99
C THR A 713 52.36 -16.96 -8.62
N VAL A 714 52.13 -17.71 -7.53
CA VAL A 714 52.28 -17.21 -6.15
C VAL A 714 53.72 -16.78 -5.85
N ASN A 715 54.70 -17.49 -6.40
CA ASN A 715 56.12 -17.17 -6.23
C ASN A 715 56.62 -16.04 -7.14
N LEU A 716 55.85 -15.65 -8.16
CA LEU A 716 56.23 -14.61 -9.11
C LEU A 716 56.47 -13.25 -8.42
N THR A 717 55.66 -12.94 -7.41
CA THR A 717 55.70 -11.67 -6.65
C THR A 717 56.51 -11.74 -5.36
N ARG A 718 57.28 -12.82 -5.13
CA ARG A 718 58.03 -13.00 -3.88
C ARG A 718 59.52 -12.99 -4.08
N PHE A 719 60.22 -12.45 -3.10
CA PHE A 719 61.68 -12.48 -3.07
C PHE A 719 62.20 -13.88 -2.74
N THR A 720 61.51 -14.59 -1.84
CA THR A 720 61.85 -15.96 -1.44
C THR A 720 60.76 -16.92 -1.90
N GLN A 721 61.14 -17.88 -2.75
CA GLN A 721 60.21 -18.87 -3.27
C GLN A 721 59.77 -19.84 -2.16
N LYS A 722 58.46 -20.07 -2.07
CA LYS A 722 57.85 -21.08 -1.21
C LYS A 722 57.71 -22.39 -1.96
N ALA A 723 58.06 -23.49 -1.29
CA ALA A 723 57.70 -24.83 -1.78
C ALA A 723 56.18 -25.03 -1.70
N LYS A 724 55.64 -25.96 -2.49
CA LYS A 724 54.19 -26.28 -2.51
C LYS A 724 53.61 -26.55 -1.12
N SER A 725 54.37 -27.21 -0.24
CA SER A 725 53.97 -27.51 1.15
C SER A 725 53.96 -26.29 2.10
N GLN A 726 54.55 -25.17 1.70
CA GLN A 726 54.64 -23.93 2.48
C GLN A 726 53.65 -22.87 2.02
N ILE A 727 52.92 -23.12 0.93
CA ILE A 727 51.87 -22.24 0.43
C ILE A 727 50.65 -22.40 1.32
N THR A 728 50.08 -21.28 1.72
CA THR A 728 48.83 -21.17 2.48
C THR A 728 47.72 -20.67 1.56
N PHE A 729 46.46 -20.85 1.96
CA PHE A 729 45.33 -20.31 1.18
C PHE A 729 45.40 -18.78 1.03
N ALA A 730 45.85 -18.06 2.08
CA ALA A 730 46.06 -16.62 2.01
C ALA A 730 47.11 -16.21 0.96
N ASP A 731 48.10 -17.06 0.69
CA ASP A 731 49.08 -16.81 -0.38
C ASP A 731 48.42 -16.82 -1.77
N LEU A 732 47.29 -17.49 -1.96
CA LEU A 732 46.53 -17.52 -3.22
C LEU A 732 45.82 -16.20 -3.51
N MET A 733 45.51 -15.40 -2.47
CA MET A 733 44.94 -14.06 -2.65
C MET A 733 45.89 -13.10 -3.37
N SER A 734 47.18 -13.47 -3.45
CA SER A 734 48.19 -12.74 -4.23
C SER A 734 48.28 -13.15 -5.70
N ASP A 735 47.47 -14.12 -6.16
CA ASP A 735 47.51 -14.62 -7.54
C ASP A 735 46.99 -13.58 -8.55
N ILE A 736 47.82 -13.31 -9.55
CA ILE A 736 47.60 -12.31 -10.60
C ILE A 736 46.93 -12.95 -11.83
N THR A 737 46.79 -14.27 -11.87
CA THR A 737 46.40 -14.99 -13.08
C THR A 737 44.88 -15.14 -13.27
N PRO A 738 44.41 -15.44 -14.50
CA PRO A 738 42.99 -15.67 -14.80
C PRO A 738 42.39 -16.87 -14.07
N ASN A 739 43.22 -17.81 -13.63
CA ASN A 739 42.82 -19.12 -13.11
C ASN A 739 42.56 -19.11 -11.59
N PHE A 740 42.52 -17.93 -10.96
CA PHE A 740 42.23 -17.80 -9.53
C PHE A 740 40.89 -18.44 -9.17
N GLN A 741 39.84 -18.21 -9.96
CA GLN A 741 38.49 -18.73 -9.65
C GLN A 741 38.43 -20.24 -9.70
N THR A 742 39.04 -20.86 -10.71
CA THR A 742 39.07 -22.32 -10.86
C THR A 742 39.91 -22.93 -9.74
N THR A 743 41.08 -22.36 -9.45
CA THR A 743 41.98 -22.88 -8.41
C THR A 743 41.35 -22.76 -7.02
N VAL A 744 40.78 -21.61 -6.68
CA VAL A 744 40.09 -21.41 -5.40
C VAL A 744 38.83 -22.27 -5.32
N GLY A 745 38.09 -22.39 -6.43
CA GLY A 745 36.96 -23.31 -6.57
C GLY A 745 37.36 -24.74 -6.22
N ASP A 746 38.34 -25.31 -6.91
CA ASP A 746 38.83 -26.68 -6.71
C ASP A 746 39.28 -26.94 -5.27
N ILE A 747 39.97 -25.97 -4.65
CA ILE A 747 40.39 -26.06 -3.24
C ILE A 747 39.19 -26.06 -2.30
N LEU A 748 38.23 -25.16 -2.50
CA LEU A 748 37.02 -25.11 -1.69
C LEU A 748 36.18 -26.38 -1.88
N GLU A 749 36.09 -26.92 -3.11
CA GLU A 749 35.41 -28.18 -3.40
C GLU A 749 36.06 -29.35 -2.66
N SER A 750 37.39 -29.45 -2.68
CA SER A 750 38.13 -30.49 -1.95
C SER A 750 38.01 -30.33 -0.43
N THR A 751 38.06 -29.08 0.06
CA THR A 751 38.00 -28.75 1.49
C THR A 751 36.63 -29.06 2.10
N PHE A 752 35.54 -28.70 1.41
CA PHE A 752 34.18 -28.79 1.94
C PHE A 752 33.38 -29.98 1.39
N GLY A 753 33.91 -30.71 0.39
CA GLY A 753 33.22 -31.83 -0.26
C GLY A 753 31.96 -31.41 -1.03
N LYS A 754 31.89 -30.15 -1.44
CA LYS A 754 30.73 -29.55 -2.14
C LYS A 754 31.18 -28.81 -3.38
N LYS A 755 30.51 -29.04 -4.52
CA LYS A 755 30.76 -28.29 -5.75
C LYS A 755 30.47 -26.80 -5.54
N ILE A 756 31.38 -25.91 -5.91
CA ILE A 756 31.22 -24.46 -5.76
C ILE A 756 30.72 -23.89 -7.09
N ASP A 757 29.49 -23.39 -7.10
CA ASP A 757 28.88 -22.85 -8.31
C ASP A 757 29.27 -21.39 -8.55
N SER A 758 29.61 -20.64 -7.49
CA SER A 758 30.04 -19.24 -7.61
C SER A 758 30.88 -18.78 -6.43
N ILE A 759 31.83 -17.89 -6.71
CA ILE A 759 32.69 -17.24 -5.71
C ILE A 759 32.44 -15.74 -5.77
N VAL A 760 32.14 -15.14 -4.63
CA VAL A 760 31.93 -13.69 -4.45
C VAL A 760 33.02 -13.17 -3.53
N ILE A 761 33.55 -11.98 -3.79
CA ILE A 761 34.50 -11.33 -2.88
C ILE A 761 33.88 -10.04 -2.34
N MET A 762 33.92 -9.87 -1.02
CA MET A 762 33.44 -8.68 -0.34
C MET A 762 34.56 -8.06 0.48
N SER A 763 34.86 -6.79 0.19
CA SER A 763 35.91 -6.06 0.90
C SER A 763 35.37 -5.34 2.14
N LEU A 764 36.22 -5.16 3.15
CA LEU A 764 35.85 -4.46 4.38
C LEU A 764 35.32 -3.05 4.11
N THR A 765 35.93 -2.29 3.21
CA THR A 765 35.41 -0.94 2.87
C THR A 765 34.02 -0.99 2.25
N SER A 766 33.73 -2.03 1.46
CA SER A 766 32.42 -2.23 0.83
C SER A 766 31.36 -2.59 1.87
N LEU A 767 31.73 -3.44 2.83
CA LEU A 767 30.83 -3.78 3.94
C LEU A 767 30.50 -2.54 4.79
N LEU A 768 31.50 -1.68 5.06
CA LEU A 768 31.30 -0.42 5.78
C LEU A 768 30.47 0.59 4.98
N SER A 769 30.65 0.69 3.66
CA SER A 769 29.81 1.55 2.82
C SER A 769 28.36 1.07 2.78
N ILE A 770 28.15 -0.24 2.61
CA ILE A 770 26.81 -0.85 2.66
C ILE A 770 26.15 -0.57 4.02
N SER A 771 26.87 -0.73 5.12
CA SER A 771 26.36 -0.41 6.46
C SER A 771 25.92 1.05 6.59
N LYS A 772 26.74 1.97 6.07
CA LYS A 772 26.46 3.41 6.10
C LYS A 772 25.26 3.79 5.23
N ASP A 773 25.16 3.26 4.03
CA ASP A 773 24.08 3.57 3.09
C ASP A 773 22.73 3.04 3.59
N LEU A 774 22.74 1.92 4.31
CA LEU A 774 21.54 1.33 4.91
C LEU A 774 21.10 1.97 6.22
N ASN A 775 21.81 3.00 6.72
CA ASN A 775 21.59 3.59 8.05
C ASN A 775 21.51 2.52 9.16
N SER A 776 22.19 1.39 8.96
CA SER A 776 21.98 0.20 9.78
C SER A 776 22.68 0.34 11.12
N LYS A 777 21.98 0.02 12.20
CA LYS A 777 22.53 -0.03 13.57
C LYS A 777 23.15 -1.38 13.86
N VAL A 778 24.07 -1.84 13.00
CA VAL A 778 24.78 -3.10 13.26
C VAL A 778 25.69 -2.88 14.47
N SER A 779 25.25 -3.36 15.63
CA SER A 779 25.98 -3.24 16.89
C SER A 779 26.67 -4.55 17.25
N ILE A 780 27.98 -4.51 17.48
CA ILE A 780 28.78 -5.63 17.96
C ILE A 780 29.30 -5.28 19.34
N SER A 781 28.99 -6.10 20.35
CA SER A 781 29.38 -5.85 21.74
C SER A 781 29.03 -4.42 22.24
N GLY A 782 27.92 -3.86 21.76
CA GLY A 782 27.45 -2.52 22.11
C GLY A 782 28.09 -1.35 21.33
N ILE A 783 28.96 -1.63 20.36
CA ILE A 783 29.56 -0.64 19.45
C ILE A 783 28.83 -0.70 18.11
N GLU A 784 28.27 0.42 17.66
CA GLU A 784 27.75 0.55 16.28
C GLU A 784 28.94 0.67 15.31
N VAL A 785 29.00 -0.22 14.32
CA VAL A 785 30.15 -0.33 13.41
C VAL A 785 29.85 0.40 12.10
N ASN A 786 30.40 1.60 11.93
CA ASN A 786 30.20 2.44 10.74
C ASN A 786 31.50 2.98 10.12
N ALA A 787 32.61 2.83 10.83
CA ALA A 787 33.93 3.28 10.39
C ALA A 787 35.02 2.26 10.74
N LEU A 788 36.19 2.44 10.12
CA LEU A 788 37.36 1.60 10.38
C LEU A 788 37.80 1.66 11.86
N SER A 789 37.61 2.81 12.51
CA SER A 789 37.91 3.01 13.93
C SER A 789 37.16 2.03 14.83
N ASP A 790 35.94 1.65 14.42
CA ASP A 790 35.04 0.83 15.23
C ASP A 790 35.49 -0.64 15.17
N ILE A 791 35.93 -1.08 13.98
CA ILE A 791 36.60 -2.39 13.80
C ILE A 791 37.88 -2.48 14.63
N VAL A 792 38.64 -1.38 14.74
CA VAL A 792 39.85 -1.33 15.59
C VAL A 792 39.48 -1.38 17.08
N ALA A 793 38.38 -0.74 17.49
CA ALA A 793 37.90 -0.76 18.87
C ALA A 793 37.43 -2.15 19.33
N LEU A 794 37.03 -3.02 18.39
CA LEU A 794 36.58 -4.39 18.65
C LEU A 794 37.73 -5.41 18.80
N GLN A 795 38.99 -5.00 18.58
CA GLN A 795 40.14 -5.88 18.71
C GLN A 795 40.54 -6.09 20.19
N ASP A 796 41.31 -7.14 20.46
CA ASP A 796 41.88 -7.39 21.77
C ASP A 796 42.95 -6.35 22.15
N THR A 797 43.36 -6.32 23.42
CA THR A 797 44.35 -5.34 23.92
C THR A 797 45.70 -5.40 23.19
N ASN A 798 46.01 -6.55 22.58
CA ASN A 798 47.22 -6.78 21.81
C ASN A 798 47.06 -6.48 20.31
N ARG A 799 45.84 -6.14 19.84
CA ARG A 799 45.49 -5.87 18.44
C ARG A 799 46.02 -6.94 17.49
N SER A 800 45.76 -8.21 17.81
CA SER A 800 46.25 -9.32 17.00
C SER A 800 45.52 -9.44 15.66
N LEU A 801 46.21 -9.97 14.64
CA LEU A 801 45.63 -10.21 13.32
C LEU A 801 44.39 -11.12 13.38
N VAL A 802 44.46 -12.17 14.21
CA VAL A 802 43.36 -13.12 14.43
C VAL A 802 42.14 -12.39 15.01
N SER A 803 42.34 -11.54 16.02
CA SER A 803 41.25 -10.75 16.62
C SER A 803 40.64 -9.75 15.62
N ARG A 804 41.45 -9.16 14.74
CA ARG A 804 40.97 -8.27 13.67
C ARG A 804 40.11 -9.02 12.65
N ASN A 805 40.59 -10.16 12.14
CA ASN A 805 39.83 -10.98 11.20
C ASN A 805 38.53 -11.49 11.82
N LYS A 806 38.56 -11.83 13.11
CA LYS A 806 37.38 -12.18 13.90
C LYS A 806 36.34 -11.06 13.93
N ALA A 807 36.76 -9.83 14.24
CA ALA A 807 35.86 -8.66 14.27
C ALA A 807 35.28 -8.34 12.89
N ILE A 808 36.08 -8.45 11.82
CA ILE A 808 35.62 -8.27 10.44
C ILE A 808 34.58 -9.33 10.07
N MET A 809 34.83 -10.59 10.40
CA MET A 809 33.90 -11.69 10.13
C MET A 809 32.61 -11.55 10.93
N GLU A 810 32.69 -11.16 12.21
CA GLU A 810 31.51 -10.91 13.03
C GLU A 810 30.66 -9.76 12.46
N PHE A 811 31.31 -8.67 12.02
CA PHE A 811 30.63 -7.57 11.33
C PHE A 811 29.99 -7.99 10.02
N ALA A 812 30.72 -8.69 9.16
CA ALA A 812 30.20 -9.20 7.89
C ALA A 812 28.99 -10.11 8.12
N SER A 813 29.07 -11.01 9.10
CA SER A 813 27.98 -11.91 9.46
C SER A 813 26.75 -11.18 10.00
N ARG A 814 26.93 -10.21 10.92
CA ARG A 814 25.83 -9.39 11.45
C ARG A 814 25.18 -8.51 10.39
N LEU A 815 25.98 -7.97 9.48
CA LEU A 815 25.47 -7.18 8.36
C LEU A 815 24.65 -8.07 7.40
N LEU A 816 25.12 -9.29 7.10
CA LEU A 816 24.36 -10.26 6.30
C LEU A 816 23.07 -10.70 6.99
N GLU A 817 23.09 -10.88 8.33
CA GLU A 817 21.89 -11.11 9.14
C GLU A 817 20.92 -9.93 9.03
N TYR A 818 21.41 -8.70 9.19
CA TYR A 818 20.60 -7.48 9.08
C TYR A 818 19.98 -7.31 7.68
N LEU A 819 20.76 -7.55 6.62
CA LEU A 819 20.31 -7.52 5.23
C LEU A 819 19.17 -8.51 4.97
N HIS A 820 19.24 -9.68 5.61
CA HIS A 820 18.17 -10.68 5.57
C HIS A 820 16.90 -10.24 6.33
N PHE A 821 17.03 -9.55 7.46
CA PHE A 821 15.91 -9.20 8.35
C PHE A 821 15.21 -7.86 8.06
N GLU A 822 15.94 -6.79 7.76
CA GLU A 822 15.36 -5.44 7.66
C GLU A 822 15.26 -4.92 6.22
N ALA A 823 16.25 -5.20 5.36
CA ALA A 823 16.26 -4.64 3.99
C ALA A 823 15.16 -5.26 3.10
N LEU A 824 14.91 -6.57 3.22
CA LEU A 824 13.83 -7.25 2.49
C LEU A 824 12.43 -6.96 3.06
N ARG A 825 12.34 -6.58 4.34
CA ARG A 825 11.07 -6.43 5.07
C ARG A 825 10.49 -5.01 5.02
N LYS A 826 11.33 -3.97 4.90
CA LYS A 826 10.88 -2.58 5.10
C LYS A 826 10.85 -1.73 3.84
N ASP A 827 11.65 -2.03 2.80
CA ASP A 827 11.73 -1.16 1.63
C ASP A 827 12.36 -1.83 0.39
N LEU A 828 11.67 -1.76 -0.76
CA LEU A 828 12.24 -2.14 -2.06
C LEU A 828 13.45 -1.27 -2.42
N ASP A 829 13.53 -0.04 -1.92
CA ASP A 829 14.72 0.82 -2.07
C ASP A 829 15.91 0.31 -1.24
N GLY A 830 15.69 -0.40 -0.14
CA GLY A 830 16.74 -1.07 0.63
C GLY A 830 17.34 -2.26 -0.13
N VAL A 831 16.49 -3.05 -0.79
CA VAL A 831 16.93 -4.14 -1.69
C VAL A 831 17.60 -3.56 -2.94
N ARG A 832 17.08 -2.47 -3.52
CA ARG A 832 17.69 -1.74 -4.63
C ARG A 832 19.02 -1.13 -4.25
N SER A 833 19.16 -0.60 -3.04
CA SER A 833 20.42 -0.10 -2.46
C SER A 833 21.42 -1.24 -2.29
N PHE A 834 21.00 -2.40 -1.79
CA PHE A 834 21.85 -3.58 -1.68
C PHE A 834 22.29 -4.11 -3.06
N VAL A 835 21.36 -4.27 -4.00
CA VAL A 835 21.66 -4.73 -5.38
C VAL A 835 22.48 -3.69 -6.13
N SER A 836 22.18 -2.40 -6.03
CA SER A 836 23.01 -1.35 -6.61
C SER A 836 24.37 -1.25 -5.95
N SER A 837 24.50 -1.61 -4.67
CA SER A 837 25.81 -1.76 -4.00
C SER A 837 26.57 -2.98 -4.52
N LEU A 838 25.85 -4.08 -4.81
CA LEU A 838 26.39 -5.27 -5.48
C LEU A 838 26.80 -5.00 -6.95
N GLU A 839 26.10 -4.11 -7.64
CA GLU A 839 26.38 -3.69 -9.02
C GLU A 839 27.39 -2.53 -9.11
N SER A 840 27.47 -1.69 -8.08
CA SER A 840 28.47 -0.65 -7.96
C SER A 840 29.85 -1.29 -7.85
N ASP A 841 30.88 -0.61 -8.35
CA ASP A 841 32.28 -1.06 -8.33
C ASP A 841 32.82 -1.47 -6.92
N ASN A 842 32.01 -1.29 -5.88
CA ASN A 842 32.25 -1.63 -4.49
C ASN A 842 32.16 -3.14 -4.19
N VAL A 843 31.33 -3.94 -4.84
CA VAL A 843 31.33 -5.42 -4.64
C VAL A 843 31.73 -6.10 -5.94
N GLU A 844 32.84 -6.82 -5.92
CA GLU A 844 33.20 -7.70 -7.03
C GLU A 844 32.32 -8.94 -6.99
N LEU A 845 31.11 -8.83 -7.56
CA LEU A 845 30.45 -10.00 -8.15
C LEU A 845 31.33 -10.44 -9.32
N ILE A 846 32.15 -11.45 -9.08
CA ILE A 846 33.20 -11.83 -10.00
C ILE A 846 32.58 -12.33 -11.31
N ASN A 847 32.51 -11.43 -12.28
CA ASN A 847 32.80 -11.73 -13.67
C ASN A 847 34.12 -10.99 -13.96
N PHE A 848 35.24 -11.66 -13.72
CA PHE A 848 36.59 -11.08 -13.75
C PHE A 848 36.80 -10.19 -14.98
N LYS A 849 36.83 -8.87 -14.80
CA LYS A 849 37.63 -7.99 -15.64
C LYS A 849 38.83 -7.57 -14.82
N TYR A 850 39.97 -8.16 -15.17
CA TYR A 850 41.34 -7.91 -14.69
C TYR A 850 41.52 -6.53 -14.05
N ARG A 851 41.89 -6.50 -12.76
CA ARG A 851 42.13 -5.29 -11.98
C ARG A 851 43.64 -5.11 -11.80
N ASP A 852 44.21 -4.17 -12.55
CA ASP A 852 45.64 -3.84 -12.56
C ASP A 852 45.90 -2.33 -12.52
N ILE A 853 47.04 -1.93 -11.95
CA ILE A 853 47.32 -0.55 -11.49
C ILE A 853 47.40 0.48 -12.62
N LEU A 854 47.82 0.08 -13.82
CA LEU A 854 47.81 0.91 -15.03
C LEU A 854 47.37 0.05 -16.22
N THR A 855 46.23 0.38 -16.82
CA THR A 855 45.81 -0.19 -18.11
C THR A 855 45.59 0.91 -19.14
N GLU A 856 46.24 0.79 -20.29
CA GLU A 856 46.07 1.68 -21.45
C GLU A 856 45.18 0.97 -22.49
N LYS A 857 44.04 1.56 -22.85
CA LYS A 857 43.17 1.08 -23.93
C LYS A 857 43.31 2.01 -25.13
N VAL A 858 43.49 1.44 -26.31
CA VAL A 858 43.41 2.18 -27.58
C VAL A 858 42.26 1.60 -28.39
N TYR A 859 41.26 2.44 -28.68
CA TYR A 859 40.12 2.02 -29.51
C TYR A 859 40.45 2.25 -30.99
N GLU A 860 40.82 1.19 -31.69
CA GLU A 860 40.46 0.99 -33.09
C GLU A 860 39.39 -0.10 -33.14
N TYR A 861 38.39 0.02 -34.00
CA TYR A 861 37.24 -0.90 -34.08
C TYR A 861 37.67 -2.34 -34.45
N VAL A 862 38.19 -3.12 -33.49
CA VAL A 862 38.43 -4.57 -33.60
C VAL A 862 38.31 -5.22 -32.22
N ASP A 863 37.37 -6.16 -32.12
CA ASP A 863 37.11 -7.22 -31.13
C ASP A 863 37.44 -7.04 -29.61
N PHE A 864 36.39 -7.22 -28.80
CA PHE A 864 36.37 -7.15 -27.34
C PHE A 864 36.89 -8.46 -26.69
N ALA A 865 38.20 -8.66 -26.57
CA ALA A 865 38.75 -9.65 -25.63
C ALA A 865 40.28 -9.55 -25.48
N LYS A 866 40.76 -8.79 -24.49
CA LYS A 866 42.01 -8.92 -23.70
C LYS A 866 42.55 -7.54 -23.32
N PHE A 867 42.43 -7.19 -22.05
CA PHE A 867 43.12 -6.05 -21.46
C PHE A 867 44.57 -6.50 -21.20
N ASN A 868 45.56 -5.87 -21.83
CA ASN A 868 46.97 -6.16 -21.53
C ASN A 868 47.46 -5.14 -20.50
N ASN A 869 47.70 -5.63 -19.29
CA ASN A 869 48.23 -4.84 -18.17
C ASN A 869 49.61 -4.30 -18.52
N PHE A 870 49.88 -3.04 -18.19
CA PHE A 870 51.14 -2.40 -18.57
C PHE A 870 52.16 -2.41 -17.44
N LEU A 871 51.72 -2.07 -16.23
CA LEU A 871 52.55 -2.06 -15.04
C LEU A 871 51.69 -2.36 -13.81
N SER A 872 52.10 -3.34 -13.02
CA SER A 872 51.45 -3.69 -11.76
C SER A 872 52.47 -3.62 -10.62
N ILE A 873 52.17 -2.83 -9.59
CA ILE A 873 53.03 -2.59 -8.42
C ILE A 873 52.38 -3.22 -7.20
N TYR A 874 53.05 -4.17 -6.57
CA TYR A 874 52.53 -4.90 -5.42
C TYR A 874 53.39 -4.68 -4.21
N LEU A 875 52.76 -4.46 -3.06
CA LEU A 875 53.42 -4.53 -1.78
C LEU A 875 53.06 -5.86 -1.13
N ASN A 876 54.06 -6.68 -0.81
CA ASN A 876 53.88 -7.88 -0.03
C ASN A 876 54.48 -7.67 1.36
N THR A 877 53.65 -7.83 2.38
CA THR A 877 54.04 -7.70 3.79
C THR A 877 53.78 -9.03 4.49
N GLU A 878 54.78 -9.54 5.22
CA GLU A 878 54.66 -10.78 6.01
C GLU A 878 54.55 -10.51 7.52
N ASP A 879 54.57 -9.24 7.95
CA ASP A 879 54.58 -8.89 9.37
C ASP A 879 53.15 -8.77 9.96
N PRO A 880 52.78 -9.62 10.93
CA PRO A 880 51.48 -9.57 11.59
C PRO A 880 51.24 -8.30 12.43
N LEU A 881 52.28 -7.52 12.80
CA LEU A 881 52.16 -6.32 13.65
C LEU A 881 51.70 -5.05 12.90
N LEU A 882 51.81 -4.98 11.56
CA LEU A 882 51.23 -3.87 10.77
C LEU A 882 49.70 -3.81 10.88
N SER A 883 49.06 -4.90 11.28
CA SER A 883 47.60 -4.98 11.46
C SER A 883 47.06 -4.01 12.52
N ALA A 884 47.95 -3.42 13.35
CA ALA A 884 47.62 -2.53 14.46
C ALA A 884 47.97 -1.04 14.25
N SER A 885 48.55 -0.62 13.11
CA SER A 885 49.12 0.73 12.97
C SER A 885 48.12 1.74 12.37
N ASP A 886 47.92 2.86 13.06
CA ASP A 886 47.09 4.00 12.65
C ASP A 886 47.65 4.78 11.43
N ARG A 887 48.59 4.20 10.66
CA ARG A 887 49.28 4.85 9.54
C ARG A 887 49.15 4.01 8.27
N VAL A 888 48.42 4.54 7.29
CA VAL A 888 48.33 3.96 5.95
C VAL A 888 49.60 4.33 5.17
N PRO A 889 50.36 3.35 4.62
CA PRO A 889 51.55 3.63 3.83
C PRO A 889 51.22 4.48 2.59
N GLN A 890 52.08 5.45 2.27
CA GLN A 890 51.89 6.34 1.11
C GLN A 890 52.82 5.93 -0.03
N LEU A 891 52.26 5.70 -1.22
CA LEU A 891 52.98 5.44 -2.47
C LEU A 891 52.84 6.68 -3.37
N SER A 892 53.96 7.25 -3.81
CA SER A 892 53.93 8.33 -4.80
C SER A 892 54.40 7.82 -6.16
N LEU A 893 53.61 8.07 -7.18
CA LEU A 893 53.85 7.69 -8.56
C LEU A 893 53.94 8.96 -9.40
N SER A 894 55.04 9.15 -10.13
CA SER A 894 55.15 10.22 -11.12
C SER A 894 55.37 9.59 -12.49
N VAL A 895 54.38 9.71 -13.37
CA VAL A 895 54.38 9.17 -14.74
C VAL A 895 54.61 10.33 -15.69
N SER A 896 55.68 10.28 -16.47
CA SER A 896 55.93 11.23 -17.57
C SER A 896 56.01 10.48 -18.89
N SER A 897 55.08 10.75 -19.81
CA SER A 897 55.03 10.13 -21.14
C SER A 897 55.12 11.19 -22.24
N SER A 898 55.86 10.90 -23.30
CA SER A 898 55.98 11.77 -24.48
C SER A 898 55.78 10.99 -25.77
N PHE A 899 54.97 11.53 -26.69
CA PHE A 899 54.63 10.94 -27.98
C PHE A 899 55.26 11.74 -29.13
N ASP A 900 55.98 11.05 -30.02
CA ASP A 900 56.56 11.66 -31.22
C ASP A 900 55.56 11.76 -32.40
N THR A 901 56.02 12.29 -33.54
CA THR A 901 55.23 12.47 -34.79
C THR A 901 54.66 11.17 -35.37
N ASN A 902 55.17 10.00 -34.96
CA ASN A 902 54.71 8.67 -35.35
C ASN A 902 53.94 7.95 -34.23
N LEU A 903 53.52 8.68 -33.19
CA LEU A 903 52.90 8.13 -31.98
C LEU A 903 53.77 7.10 -31.26
N LYS A 904 55.11 7.21 -31.37
CA LYS A 904 56.01 6.41 -30.54
C LYS A 904 56.04 7.00 -29.14
N GLU A 905 55.71 6.19 -28.14
CA GLU A 905 55.67 6.59 -26.74
C GLU A 905 57.03 6.35 -26.06
N SER A 906 57.52 7.35 -25.34
CA SER A 906 58.61 7.23 -24.38
C SER A 906 58.11 7.61 -22.99
N THR A 907 58.20 6.68 -22.04
CA THR A 907 57.60 6.86 -20.71
C THR A 907 58.63 6.60 -19.61
N SER A 908 58.59 7.48 -18.60
CA SER A 908 59.35 7.36 -17.35
C SER A 908 58.36 7.28 -16.20
N ILE A 909 58.52 6.31 -15.31
CA ILE A 909 57.71 6.15 -14.11
C ILE A 909 58.63 6.18 -12.90
N LEU A 910 58.48 7.22 -12.08
CA LEU A 910 59.17 7.36 -10.80
C LEU A 910 58.24 6.87 -9.68
N ILE A 911 58.68 5.84 -8.97
CA ILE A 911 57.96 5.28 -7.83
C ILE A 911 58.74 5.66 -6.58
N ARG A 912 58.09 6.34 -5.63
CA ARG A 912 58.64 6.63 -4.30
C ARG A 912 57.80 5.95 -3.23
N LEU A 913 58.47 5.17 -2.40
CA LEU A 913 57.89 4.53 -1.22
C LEU A 913 58.71 4.92 0.02
N PRO A 914 58.11 5.53 1.05
CA PRO A 914 58.82 5.89 2.27
C PRO A 914 59.29 4.65 3.02
N ASN A 915 60.23 4.83 3.95
CA ASN A 915 60.68 3.73 4.80
C ASN A 915 59.52 3.20 5.63
N LEU A 916 59.11 1.95 5.37
CA LEU A 916 58.09 1.27 6.14
C LEU A 916 58.66 0.61 7.41
N GLY A 917 59.98 0.44 7.54
CA GLY A 917 60.63 -0.12 8.74
C GLY A 917 60.48 -1.64 8.89
N LEU A 918 60.12 -2.35 7.82
CA LEU A 918 59.55 -3.69 7.85
C LEU A 918 60.22 -4.62 6.81
N SER A 919 60.12 -5.94 6.97
CA SER A 919 60.48 -6.91 5.93
C SER A 919 59.41 -6.95 4.82
N SER A 920 59.28 -5.83 4.10
CA SER A 920 58.32 -5.68 3.00
C SER A 920 59.00 -5.89 1.64
N GLU A 921 58.25 -6.45 0.70
CA GLU A 921 58.71 -6.68 -0.66
C GLU A 921 57.88 -5.82 -1.62
N LEU A 922 58.55 -5.06 -2.48
CA LEU A 922 57.91 -4.36 -3.60
C LEU A 922 58.10 -5.19 -4.87
N SER A 923 57.01 -5.61 -5.49
CA SER A 923 57.03 -6.41 -6.71
C SER A 923 56.47 -5.59 -7.86
N ILE A 924 57.29 -5.31 -8.86
CA ILE A 924 56.93 -4.54 -10.04
C ILE A 924 56.85 -5.49 -11.23
N CYS A 925 55.63 -5.76 -11.66
CA CYS A 925 55.31 -6.69 -12.73
C CYS A 925 54.93 -5.96 -14.02
N TYR A 926 55.40 -6.47 -15.16
CA TYR A 926 55.18 -5.90 -16.47
C TYR A 926 55.25 -6.97 -17.57
N PRO A 927 54.59 -6.75 -18.73
CA PRO A 927 54.66 -7.68 -19.86
C PRO A 927 56.08 -7.86 -20.40
N ALA A 928 56.41 -9.08 -20.78
CA ALA A 928 57.68 -9.42 -21.43
C ALA A 928 57.84 -8.77 -22.82
N SER A 929 56.75 -8.25 -23.41
CA SER A 929 56.72 -7.56 -24.71
C SER A 929 57.28 -6.13 -24.69
N ILE A 930 57.55 -5.55 -23.51
CA ILE A 930 58.19 -4.22 -23.41
C ILE A 930 59.68 -4.34 -23.76
N LEU A 931 60.06 -3.84 -24.93
CA LEU A 931 61.45 -3.78 -25.41
C LEU A 931 62.24 -2.67 -24.68
N ASN A 932 63.47 -2.96 -24.26
CA ASN A 932 64.41 -2.00 -23.65
C ASN A 932 63.90 -1.26 -22.39
N ALA A 933 63.20 -1.96 -21.48
CA ALA A 933 62.90 -1.38 -20.17
C ALA A 933 64.19 -1.27 -19.33
N ASP A 934 64.67 -0.05 -19.10
CA ASP A 934 65.79 0.24 -18.20
C ASP A 934 65.24 0.44 -16.78
N PHE A 935 65.44 -0.56 -15.93
CA PHE A 935 65.05 -0.55 -14.52
C PHE A 935 66.20 0.02 -13.69
N GLN A 936 66.14 1.31 -13.38
CA GLN A 936 67.10 1.96 -12.49
C GLN A 936 66.53 2.05 -11.08
N VAL A 937 66.99 1.16 -10.22
CA VAL A 937 66.69 1.22 -8.78
C VAL A 937 67.77 2.06 -8.11
N LEU A 938 67.41 3.25 -7.65
CA LEU A 938 68.34 4.15 -6.96
C LEU A 938 68.56 3.63 -5.53
N ASP A 939 69.81 3.59 -5.08
CA ASP A 939 70.21 3.26 -3.70
C ASP A 939 69.82 1.86 -3.17
N VAL A 940 69.59 0.88 -4.05
CA VAL A 940 69.36 -0.54 -3.67
C VAL A 940 70.48 -1.46 -4.20
N PRO A 941 71.21 -2.17 -3.32
CA PRO A 941 72.18 -3.21 -3.68
C PRO A 941 71.54 -4.32 -4.52
N ALA A 942 72.27 -4.84 -5.50
CA ALA A 942 71.83 -5.96 -6.34
C ALA A 942 71.42 -7.21 -5.55
N SER A 943 71.96 -7.41 -4.34
CA SER A 943 71.58 -8.53 -3.44
C SER A 943 70.16 -8.43 -2.87
N ARG A 944 69.46 -7.31 -3.08
CA ARG A 944 68.08 -7.05 -2.62
C ARG A 944 67.08 -6.97 -3.77
N VAL A 945 67.48 -7.41 -4.97
CA VAL A 945 66.64 -7.45 -6.16
C VAL A 945 66.59 -8.88 -6.69
N VAL A 946 65.40 -9.41 -6.93
CA VAL A 946 65.17 -10.68 -7.63
C VAL A 946 64.24 -10.42 -8.80
N VAL A 947 64.55 -10.96 -9.98
CA VAL A 947 63.68 -10.90 -11.15
C VAL A 947 63.11 -12.28 -11.38
N ASN A 948 61.81 -12.43 -11.18
CA ASN A 948 61.07 -13.63 -11.48
C ASN A 948 60.36 -13.45 -12.83
N SER A 949 60.24 -14.52 -13.61
CA SER A 949 59.56 -14.51 -14.90
C SER A 949 58.66 -15.74 -15.05
N TYR A 950 57.46 -15.53 -15.56
CA TYR A 950 56.49 -16.59 -15.85
C TYR A 950 55.68 -16.23 -17.10
N ASP A 951 55.66 -17.12 -18.08
CA ASP A 951 55.10 -16.89 -19.43
C ASP A 951 55.50 -15.52 -20.00
N ASP A 952 54.51 -14.67 -20.29
CA ASP A 952 54.69 -13.33 -20.85
C ASP A 952 54.77 -12.21 -19.79
N ILE A 953 55.05 -12.54 -18.52
CA ILE A 953 55.12 -11.58 -17.41
C ILE A 953 56.49 -11.66 -16.71
N LYS A 954 57.09 -10.49 -16.45
CA LYS A 954 58.29 -10.34 -15.63
C LYS A 954 57.96 -9.51 -14.39
N CYS A 955 58.43 -9.95 -13.23
CA CYS A 955 58.26 -9.26 -11.95
C CYS A 955 59.61 -9.04 -11.29
N THR A 956 59.95 -7.77 -11.04
CA THR A 956 61.11 -7.37 -10.26
C THR A 956 60.69 -7.18 -8.81
N VAL A 957 61.20 -8.02 -7.92
CA VAL A 957 60.90 -8.03 -6.49
C VAL A 957 62.06 -7.43 -5.69
N LEU A 958 61.75 -6.44 -4.87
CA LEU A 958 62.70 -5.59 -4.14
C LEU A 958 62.45 -5.68 -2.63
N LYS A 959 63.48 -5.96 -1.83
CA LYS A 959 63.38 -5.89 -0.36
C LYS A 959 63.52 -4.45 0.15
N ILE A 960 62.47 -3.94 0.77
CA ILE A 960 62.39 -2.59 1.34
C ILE A 960 63.00 -2.62 2.75
N LEU A 961 64.04 -1.82 2.99
CA LEU A 961 64.62 -1.61 4.34
C LEU A 961 64.70 -0.12 4.71
N ASN A 962 64.74 0.75 3.69
CA ASN A 962 64.79 2.21 3.77
C ASN A 962 63.84 2.79 2.70
N GLU A 963 63.77 4.12 2.57
CA GLU A 963 63.09 4.79 1.46
C GLU A 963 63.57 4.22 0.11
N LEU A 964 62.61 3.93 -0.77
CA LEU A 964 62.83 3.29 -2.05
C LEU A 964 62.39 4.22 -3.17
N VAL A 965 63.31 4.50 -4.10
CA VAL A 965 63.04 5.26 -5.32
C VAL A 965 63.37 4.39 -6.54
N VAL A 966 62.35 4.04 -7.31
CA VAL A 966 62.50 3.24 -8.54
C VAL A 966 62.19 4.14 -9.73
N ASN A 967 63.09 4.18 -10.70
CA ASN A 967 62.85 4.85 -11.98
C ASN A 967 62.77 3.81 -13.10
N LEU A 968 61.61 3.74 -13.76
CA LEU A 968 61.34 2.84 -14.85
C LEU A 968 61.29 3.63 -16.14
N LYS A 969 62.16 3.32 -17.10
CA LYS A 969 62.14 3.94 -18.43
C LYS A 969 61.94 2.89 -19.50
N PHE A 970 61.01 3.11 -20.41
CA PHE A 970 60.80 2.21 -21.54
C PHE A 970 60.25 2.96 -22.77
N GLN A 971 60.34 2.30 -23.92
CA GLN A 971 59.78 2.79 -25.19
C GLN A 971 58.83 1.75 -25.77
N LYS A 972 57.70 2.21 -26.31
CA LYS A 972 56.72 1.38 -26.99
C LYS A 972 56.72 1.68 -28.49
N GLN A 973 56.52 0.67 -29.34
CA GLN A 973 56.53 0.82 -30.80
C GLN A 973 55.17 0.44 -31.42
N ASN A 974 54.72 1.28 -32.35
CA ASN A 974 53.61 1.13 -33.30
C ASN A 974 52.17 1.08 -32.74
N PHE A 975 51.48 2.23 -32.81
CA PHE A 975 50.05 2.25 -33.10
C PHE A 975 49.90 2.34 -34.63
N LEU A 976 49.16 1.42 -35.26
CA LEU A 976 48.84 1.55 -36.68
C LEU A 976 47.97 2.79 -36.85
N VAL A 977 48.44 3.76 -37.62
CA VAL A 977 47.72 5.02 -37.83
C VAL A 977 46.60 4.76 -38.85
N SER A 978 45.37 4.52 -38.39
CA SER A 978 44.20 4.73 -39.27
C SER A 978 43.90 6.22 -39.42
N GLN A 979 43.22 6.60 -40.50
CA GLN A 979 42.96 8.00 -40.88
C GLN A 979 41.90 8.72 -40.00
N GLY A 980 41.74 8.30 -38.73
CA GLY A 980 40.70 8.78 -37.83
C GLY A 980 41.23 9.22 -36.45
N PRO A 981 40.37 9.86 -35.64
CA PRO A 981 40.67 10.16 -34.24
C PRO A 981 40.89 8.87 -33.43
N ILE A 982 41.97 8.84 -32.67
CA ILE A 982 42.35 7.71 -31.80
C ILE A 982 41.96 8.07 -30.36
N ASN A 983 41.17 7.20 -29.72
CA ASN A 983 40.86 7.34 -28.30
C ASN A 983 41.82 6.49 -27.47
N PHE A 984 42.65 7.16 -26.67
CA PHE A 984 43.44 6.55 -25.61
C PHE A 984 42.64 6.60 -24.30
N SER A 985 42.62 5.50 -23.56
CA SER A 985 42.04 5.46 -22.22
C SER A 985 43.06 4.95 -21.21
N TYR A 986 43.44 5.75 -20.24
CA TYR A 986 44.30 5.35 -19.13
C TYR A 986 43.42 5.07 -17.91
N LEU A 987 43.35 3.81 -17.47
CA LEU A 987 42.74 3.44 -16.19
C LEU A 987 43.84 3.21 -15.17
N ILE A 988 43.72 3.88 -14.03
CA ILE A 988 44.67 3.82 -12.94
C ILE A 988 43.94 3.34 -11.71
N ASN A 989 44.31 2.15 -11.25
CA ASN A 989 43.64 1.52 -10.13
C ASN A 989 44.33 1.87 -8.82
N LYS A 990 43.54 2.18 -7.80
CA LYS A 990 44.02 2.40 -6.44
C LYS A 990 44.45 1.08 -5.84
N SER A 991 45.69 0.99 -5.36
CA SER A 991 46.09 -0.22 -4.63
C SER A 991 45.47 -0.28 -3.23
N PRO A 992 44.92 -1.44 -2.82
CA PRO A 992 44.38 -1.64 -1.48
C PRO A 992 45.40 -1.31 -0.37
N GLY A 993 44.92 -0.72 0.72
CA GLY A 993 45.73 -0.42 1.90
C GLY A 993 46.89 0.58 1.69
N LEU A 994 46.90 1.33 0.59
CA LEU A 994 47.89 2.37 0.30
C LEU A 994 47.21 3.72 0.03
N LEU A 995 47.76 4.79 0.60
CA LEU A 995 47.51 6.16 0.13
C LEU A 995 48.35 6.35 -1.14
N GLN A 996 47.72 6.75 -2.24
CA GLN A 996 48.41 6.87 -3.52
C GLN A 996 48.35 8.29 -4.03
N ASN A 997 49.51 8.89 -4.22
CA ASN A 997 49.64 10.15 -4.92
C ASN A 997 50.15 9.88 -6.32
N LEU A 998 49.52 10.51 -7.30
CA LEU A 998 49.84 10.32 -8.70
C LEU A 998 50.05 11.66 -9.39
N ASP A 999 51.23 11.86 -9.92
CA ASP A 999 51.56 12.94 -10.85
C ASP A 999 51.63 12.37 -12.27
N ILE A 1000 50.82 12.90 -13.19
CA ILE A 1000 50.85 12.53 -14.61
C ILE A 1000 51.28 13.74 -15.41
N ASP A 1001 52.26 13.54 -16.29
CA ASP A 1001 52.68 14.45 -17.34
C ASP A 1001 52.65 13.69 -18.68
N ILE A 1002 51.72 14.02 -19.57
CA ILE A 1002 51.64 13.45 -20.92
C ILE A 1002 51.81 14.57 -21.94
N GLN A 1003 52.78 14.42 -22.84
CA GLN A 1003 53.07 15.38 -23.89
C GLN A 1003 52.96 14.74 -25.27
N PHE A 1004 52.18 15.36 -26.17
CA PHE A 1004 52.13 14.99 -27.58
C PHE A 1004 52.91 16.00 -28.43
N ASP A 1005 53.47 15.53 -29.54
CA ASP A 1005 54.06 16.39 -30.57
C ASP A 1005 53.06 17.44 -31.09
N ASP A 1006 53.55 18.62 -31.48
CA ASP A 1006 52.73 19.75 -31.95
C ASP A 1006 51.88 19.44 -33.20
N SER A 1007 52.20 18.38 -33.93
CA SER A 1007 51.45 17.91 -35.10
C SER A 1007 50.09 17.24 -34.77
N PHE A 1008 49.80 16.96 -33.50
CA PHE A 1008 48.52 16.38 -33.06
C PHE A 1008 47.62 17.42 -32.39
N LYS A 1009 46.32 17.15 -32.40
CA LYS A 1009 45.31 17.84 -31.60
C LYS A 1009 44.74 16.85 -30.60
N VAL A 1010 44.82 17.20 -29.33
CA VAL A 1010 44.37 16.38 -28.21
C VAL A 1010 43.13 17.02 -27.60
N LEU A 1011 42.09 16.24 -27.37
CA LEU A 1011 40.86 16.63 -26.69
C LEU A 1011 40.66 15.69 -25.50
N LEU A 1012 40.48 16.28 -24.31
CA LEU A 1012 40.14 15.53 -23.10
C LEU A 1012 38.68 15.81 -22.73
N ASN A 1013 37.92 14.77 -22.42
CA ASN A 1013 36.55 14.94 -21.96
C ASN A 1013 36.54 15.55 -20.56
N GLY A 1014 36.18 16.83 -20.46
CA GLY A 1014 35.80 17.49 -19.20
C GLY A 1014 36.84 18.41 -18.53
N GLU A 1015 38.06 18.57 -19.08
CA GLU A 1015 39.11 19.41 -18.43
C GLU A 1015 39.98 20.21 -19.40
N THR A 1016 40.67 21.22 -18.88
CA THR A 1016 41.51 22.15 -19.64
C THR A 1016 42.90 21.58 -19.94
N LEU A 1017 43.23 21.40 -21.22
CA LEU A 1017 44.59 21.13 -21.70
C LEU A 1017 45.40 22.43 -21.83
N PHE A 1018 46.71 22.36 -21.61
CA PHE A 1018 47.65 23.44 -21.94
C PHE A 1018 48.36 23.10 -23.26
N GLY A 1019 47.72 23.41 -24.39
CA GLY A 1019 48.23 23.02 -25.71
C GLY A 1019 48.16 21.51 -25.92
N ASN A 1020 49.27 20.88 -26.32
CA ASN A 1020 49.39 19.42 -26.52
C ASN A 1020 49.90 18.67 -25.29
N LYS A 1021 49.83 19.30 -24.12
CA LYS A 1021 50.34 18.78 -22.85
C LYS A 1021 49.23 18.62 -21.81
N PHE A 1022 49.19 17.47 -21.16
CA PHE A 1022 48.32 17.13 -20.05
C PHE A 1022 49.14 16.94 -18.78
N ILE A 1023 48.92 17.78 -17.77
CA ILE A 1023 49.61 17.68 -16.47
C ILE A 1023 48.56 17.65 -15.38
N ARG A 1024 48.61 16.65 -14.49
CA ARG A 1024 47.72 16.59 -13.33
C ARG A 1024 48.30 15.82 -12.16
N THR A 1025 47.99 16.30 -10.96
CA THR A 1025 48.28 15.65 -9.69
C THR A 1025 46.98 15.17 -9.05
N TYR A 1026 46.96 13.94 -8.56
CA TYR A 1026 45.85 13.31 -7.88
C TYR A 1026 46.26 12.76 -6.53
N GLU A 1027 45.39 12.91 -5.55
CA GLU A 1027 45.31 12.02 -4.40
C GLU A 1027 44.26 10.95 -4.73
N MET A 1028 44.70 9.70 -4.90
CA MET A 1028 43.87 8.59 -5.37
C MET A 1028 42.99 8.06 -4.23
N LEU A 1029 41.75 8.55 -4.18
CA LEU A 1029 40.72 8.03 -3.26
C LEU A 1029 40.02 6.78 -3.84
N SER A 1030 39.90 6.70 -5.16
CA SER A 1030 39.30 5.61 -5.95
C SER A 1030 40.06 5.42 -7.27
N ASP A 1031 39.66 4.43 -8.07
CA ASP A 1031 40.16 4.24 -9.44
C ASP A 1031 39.82 5.46 -10.31
N ASN A 1032 40.71 5.78 -11.25
CA ASN A 1032 40.55 6.93 -12.16
C ASN A 1032 40.69 6.49 -13.62
N LEU A 1033 39.77 6.93 -14.48
CA LEU A 1033 39.80 6.70 -15.92
C LEU A 1033 39.94 8.01 -16.68
N PHE A 1034 40.96 8.09 -17.54
CA PHE A 1034 41.22 9.24 -18.40
C PHE A 1034 41.02 8.87 -19.85
N ASN A 1035 40.17 9.61 -20.57
CA ASN A 1035 39.96 9.43 -22.00
C ASN A 1035 40.53 10.61 -22.77
N LEU A 1036 41.54 10.35 -23.60
CA LEU A 1036 42.23 11.27 -24.48
C LEU A 1036 41.85 10.96 -25.93
N ASN A 1037 41.20 11.89 -26.61
CA ASN A 1037 40.92 11.79 -28.03
C ASN A 1037 41.99 12.56 -28.82
N VAL A 1038 42.79 11.84 -29.59
CA VAL A 1038 43.95 12.37 -30.31
C VAL A 1038 43.69 12.27 -31.81
N SER A 1039 43.72 13.41 -32.50
CA SER A 1039 43.60 13.49 -33.96
C SER A 1039 44.82 14.20 -34.53
N LYS A 1040 45.34 13.74 -35.67
CA LYS A 1040 46.39 14.48 -36.37
C LYS A 1040 45.81 15.76 -36.99
N ASN A 1041 46.54 16.88 -36.91
CA ASN A 1041 46.12 18.16 -37.49
C ASN A 1041 45.96 18.13 -39.01
#